data_AF-A0A9E0TTG9-F1
#
_entry.id   AF-A0A9E0TTG9-F1
#
_cell.length_a   1.000
_cell.length_b   1.000
_cell.length_c   1.000
_cell.angle_alpha   90.00
_cell.angle_beta   90.00
_cell.angle_gamma   90.00
#
_symmetry.space_group_name_H-M   'P 1'
#
loop_
_entity.id
_entity.type
_entity.pdbx_description
1 polymer ?
#
loop_
_entity_poly.entity_id
_entity_poly.type
_entity_poly.pdbx_seq_one_letter_code
_entity_poly.pdbx_strand_id
1 'polypeptide(L)'
;MNPALPSSSQPIPNNLKPLLPHPQTPWNFSEVLFKRVQAYTSDKSFKLCEILNTDPDLQFILKYFEHQKPPGYSIKRVVCIHNPDHTQMFESTLKNMEREVSNPVFAPKGKDEEPKADRARALARWEVQASQFSPVEIKSMASRGTDTCIGAKVLPLWHGSTKEVCQSICWSGFTSFGKHHYFDENASKGNTKSTDKGYFGAGIYFTNSAHYAKMYSSGGNLLLSWVSMREPYPVVNDKPHPQKGNDMIKLEGRMHYQNYNAHYIPVASIRPYDLKCIEYYPCYKDQSPAWDEFVVFHTSQALPRFWIELGVDFPNVSLSSPLELKKEEHHYTQPVNSQRRGTRQAIMFKHSLKAEVPAAIAHPAPLPDVYAFLQEPQPTSPANSSLSQAIVPKNRYDYVNLALQPSASNSPSHSSIFVDDEFEQLSKPSKIYSKPLPKPSQLALSSNPTFAPKVEKTASVIPFRKEVWAKYLGDVGEEPPLPFDIDKILKNPCPFFPGRMVEETHLLALIPKTVNGKPLVPSYLGELVKNPRQGQPTKYSYQSDQILSLTHPKHLYEKDPFKPIKNSYWILMTRDVISGSRNKSYDEQVQLLKELNQKAQVSYEVPLVIEAATCVFVEYLQTRNRLYIDYPHTYTRCQDSTYSGITFVVGDFSDGGLTVRQNSIDGGNAYGIGCVRKL
;
A
#
# COMPACT_ATOMS: atom_id res chain seq x y z
N MET A 1 23.04 19.24 10.69
CA MET A 1 22.88 17.89 11.28
C MET A 1 21.44 17.47 11.03
N ASN A 2 21.21 16.37 10.32
CA ASN A 2 19.85 15.84 10.14
C ASN A 2 19.34 15.34 11.51
N PRO A 3 18.10 15.65 11.91
CA PRO A 3 17.54 15.09 13.13
C PRO A 3 17.52 13.57 12.98
N ALA A 4 18.23 12.85 13.85
CA ALA A 4 18.09 11.41 13.95
C ALA A 4 16.60 11.08 14.10
N LEU A 5 16.14 10.02 13.43
CA LEU A 5 14.77 9.53 13.64
C LEU A 5 14.55 9.36 15.15
N PRO A 6 13.46 9.91 15.72
CA PRO A 6 13.21 9.78 17.14
C PRO A 6 13.08 8.29 17.47
N SER A 7 14.09 7.74 18.16
CA SER A 7 14.01 6.37 18.69
C SER A 7 13.04 6.41 19.87
N SER A 8 11.75 6.27 19.59
CA SER A 8 10.80 6.01 20.66
C SER A 8 11.19 4.68 21.30
N SER A 9 11.67 4.74 22.54
CA SER A 9 11.97 3.54 23.32
C SER A 9 10.73 2.66 23.47
N GLN A 10 9.54 3.27 23.46
CA GLN A 10 8.25 2.60 23.53
C GLN A 10 7.72 2.25 22.13
N PRO A 11 7.40 0.97 21.86
CA PRO A 11 6.88 0.54 20.57
C PRO A 11 5.51 1.15 20.24
N ILE A 12 4.63 1.28 21.22
CA ILE A 12 3.31 1.93 21.09
C ILE A 12 3.08 2.89 22.28
N PRO A 13 2.15 3.86 22.17
CA PRO A 13 1.79 4.71 23.31
C PRO A 13 1.27 3.89 24.48
N ASN A 14 1.63 4.30 25.69
CA ASN A 14 1.02 3.74 26.89
C ASN A 14 -0.43 4.19 27.02
N ASN A 15 -1.23 3.37 27.69
CA ASN A 15 -2.63 3.66 28.01
C ASN A 15 -3.47 3.93 26.75
N LEU A 16 -3.35 3.08 25.73
CA LEU A 16 -4.25 3.11 24.57
C LEU A 16 -5.58 2.41 24.84
N LYS A 17 -5.58 1.24 25.50
CA LYS A 17 -6.79 0.44 25.78
C LYS A 17 -7.91 1.23 26.48
N PRO A 18 -7.65 2.09 27.48
CA PRO A 18 -8.70 2.88 28.13
C PRO A 18 -9.38 3.92 27.22
N LEU A 19 -8.80 4.26 26.06
CA LEU A 19 -9.40 5.20 25.11
C LEU A 19 -10.40 4.53 24.16
N LEU A 20 -10.50 3.20 24.20
CA LEU A 20 -11.45 2.47 23.39
C LEU A 20 -12.85 2.54 24.03
N PRO A 21 -13.92 2.64 23.24
CA PRO A 21 -15.29 2.61 23.76
C PRO A 21 -15.60 1.31 24.52
N HIS A 22 -15.01 0.20 24.07
CA HIS A 22 -15.18 -1.13 24.68
C HIS A 22 -13.81 -1.78 24.90
N PRO A 23 -13.10 -1.47 26.00
CA PRO A 23 -11.74 -1.94 26.23
C PRO A 23 -11.57 -3.47 26.15
N GLN A 24 -12.54 -4.25 26.63
CA GLN A 24 -12.44 -5.72 26.62
C GLN A 24 -12.76 -6.37 25.27
N THR A 25 -13.46 -5.66 24.39
CA THR A 25 -13.77 -6.10 23.02
C THR A 25 -13.34 -4.99 22.07
N PRO A 26 -12.02 -4.79 21.89
CA PRO A 26 -11.47 -3.55 21.34
C PRO A 26 -11.89 -3.27 19.88
N TRP A 27 -12.39 -4.27 19.16
CA TRP A 27 -12.98 -4.12 17.83
C TRP A 27 -14.44 -3.63 17.83
N ASN A 28 -15.13 -3.55 18.97
CA ASN A 28 -16.48 -3.01 19.02
C ASN A 28 -16.47 -1.48 18.93
N PHE A 29 -17.41 -0.94 18.16
CA PHE A 29 -17.59 0.51 18.01
C PHE A 29 -18.36 1.08 19.19
N SER A 30 -18.20 2.38 19.46
CA SER A 30 -19.12 3.09 20.35
C SER A 30 -20.57 2.95 19.88
N GLU A 31 -21.53 3.02 20.81
CA GLU A 31 -22.96 2.92 20.46
C GLU A 31 -23.39 3.98 19.44
N VAL A 32 -22.84 5.20 19.52
CA VAL A 32 -23.16 6.30 18.60
C VAL A 32 -22.70 5.97 17.19
N LEU A 33 -21.44 5.55 17.02
CA LEU A 33 -20.91 5.13 15.72
C LEU A 33 -21.65 3.90 15.20
N PHE A 34 -21.91 2.90 16.05
CA PHE A 34 -22.62 1.69 15.66
C PHE A 34 -24.04 1.96 15.16
N LYS A 35 -24.80 2.84 15.84
CA LYS A 35 -26.13 3.27 15.37
C LYS A 35 -26.06 3.88 13.98
N ARG A 36 -25.07 4.74 13.70
CA ARG A 36 -24.88 5.31 12.35
C ARG A 36 -24.53 4.24 11.33
N VAL A 37 -23.60 3.33 11.65
CA VAL A 37 -23.25 2.19 10.79
C VAL A 37 -24.49 1.35 10.45
N GLN A 38 -25.37 1.09 11.43
CA GLN A 38 -26.59 0.31 11.19
C GLN A 38 -27.57 1.04 10.26
N ALA A 39 -27.65 2.37 10.34
CA ALA A 39 -28.49 3.18 9.47
C ALA A 39 -28.08 3.18 7.99
N TYR A 40 -26.83 2.83 7.67
CA TYR A 40 -26.42 2.66 6.28
C TYR A 40 -27.09 1.41 5.67
N THR A 41 -27.87 1.64 4.62
CA THR A 41 -28.34 0.59 3.70
C THR A 41 -27.24 0.33 2.67
N SER A 42 -26.77 -0.91 2.59
CA SER A 42 -25.77 -1.35 1.62
C SER A 42 -26.23 -2.69 1.07
N ASP A 43 -26.15 -2.86 -0.25
CA ASP A 43 -26.32 -4.15 -0.94
C ASP A 43 -25.09 -5.06 -0.76
N LYS A 44 -24.00 -4.53 -0.18
CA LYS A 44 -22.75 -5.24 0.06
C LYS A 44 -22.74 -5.91 1.43
N SER A 45 -21.93 -6.96 1.56
CA SER A 45 -21.63 -7.67 2.81
C SER A 45 -20.92 -6.81 3.88
N PHE A 46 -20.51 -5.59 3.54
CA PHE A 46 -19.85 -4.66 4.45
C PHE A 46 -20.44 -3.25 4.34
N LYS A 47 -20.22 -2.47 5.40
CA LYS A 47 -20.61 -1.06 5.51
C LYS A 47 -19.38 -0.20 5.81
N LEU A 48 -19.36 0.98 5.19
CA LEU A 48 -18.40 2.03 5.46
C LEU A 48 -19.15 3.22 6.07
N CYS A 49 -18.68 3.73 7.19
CA CYS A 49 -19.25 4.92 7.81
C CYS A 49 -18.11 5.84 8.25
N GLU A 50 -18.21 7.12 7.91
CA GLU A 50 -17.21 8.11 8.31
C GLU A 50 -17.25 8.33 9.82
N ILE A 51 -16.07 8.41 10.43
CA ILE A 51 -15.90 8.75 11.85
C ILE A 51 -15.87 10.27 11.97
N LEU A 52 -16.70 10.79 12.86
CA LEU A 52 -16.82 12.21 13.17
C LEU A 52 -15.95 12.56 14.38
N ASN A 53 -15.64 13.85 14.53
CA ASN A 53 -14.87 14.36 15.67
C ASN A 53 -15.56 14.14 17.04
N THR A 54 -16.87 13.87 17.03
CA THR A 54 -17.66 13.58 18.22
C THR A 54 -17.68 12.10 18.58
N ASP A 55 -17.15 11.22 17.74
CA ASP A 55 -17.12 9.79 18.05
C ASP A 55 -15.99 9.46 19.04
N PRO A 56 -16.28 8.73 20.13
CA PRO A 56 -15.26 8.30 21.08
C PRO A 56 -14.14 7.48 20.42
N ASP A 57 -14.44 6.71 19.38
CA ASP A 57 -13.50 5.89 18.62
C ASP A 57 -12.31 6.71 18.06
N LEU A 58 -12.52 7.98 17.72
CA LEU A 58 -11.49 8.83 17.11
C LEU A 58 -10.32 9.11 18.05
N GLN A 59 -10.55 9.19 19.37
CA GLN A 59 -9.50 9.53 20.33
C GLN A 59 -8.37 8.50 20.34
N PHE A 60 -8.73 7.21 20.31
CA PHE A 60 -7.78 6.11 20.18
C PHE A 60 -6.96 6.22 18.89
N ILE A 61 -7.64 6.47 17.76
CA ILE A 61 -7.00 6.55 16.43
C ILE A 61 -6.01 7.71 16.37
N LEU A 62 -6.40 8.89 16.84
CA LEU A 62 -5.55 10.08 16.86
C LEU A 62 -4.33 9.87 17.76
N LYS A 63 -4.52 9.39 19.00
CA LYS A 63 -3.38 9.16 19.91
C LYS A 63 -2.41 8.13 19.35
N TYR A 64 -2.91 7.06 18.72
CA TYR A 64 -2.05 6.05 18.14
C TYR A 64 -1.32 6.56 16.90
N PHE A 65 -2.00 7.30 16.02
CA PHE A 65 -1.39 7.91 14.83
C PHE A 65 -0.29 8.92 15.18
N GLU A 66 -0.53 9.80 16.15
CA GLU A 66 0.42 10.86 16.52
C GLU A 66 1.71 10.33 17.15
N HIS A 67 1.72 9.12 17.73
CA HIS A 67 2.92 8.48 18.28
C HIS A 67 4.06 8.37 17.28
N GLN A 68 3.72 7.97 16.05
CA GLN A 68 4.65 7.67 14.98
C GLN A 68 4.05 8.18 13.66
N LYS A 69 3.68 9.45 13.66
CA LYS A 69 3.09 10.14 12.51
C LYS A 69 4.08 10.25 11.36
N PRO A 70 3.67 9.96 10.10
CA PRO A 70 4.50 10.23 8.94
C PRO A 70 4.77 11.75 8.78
N PRO A 71 6.03 12.19 8.60
CA PRO A 71 6.36 13.60 8.45
C PRO A 71 5.62 14.26 7.28
N GLY A 72 4.99 15.41 7.52
CA GLY A 72 4.24 16.18 6.53
C GLY A 72 2.84 15.65 6.20
N TYR A 73 2.38 14.62 6.91
CA TYR A 73 1.03 14.06 6.73
C TYR A 73 0.20 14.23 7.99
N SER A 74 -1.08 14.54 7.80
CA SER A 74 -2.11 14.47 8.85
C SER A 74 -3.22 13.53 8.40
N ILE A 75 -4.08 13.11 9.34
CA ILE A 75 -5.29 12.38 9.02
C ILE A 75 -6.25 13.34 8.30
N LYS A 76 -6.56 13.03 7.03
CA LYS A 76 -7.56 13.74 6.24
C LYS A 76 -8.96 13.21 6.57
N ARG A 77 -9.09 11.89 6.64
CA ARG A 77 -10.38 11.22 6.85
C ARG A 77 -10.20 9.87 7.51
N VAL A 78 -11.17 9.48 8.34
CA VAL A 78 -11.25 8.14 8.93
C VAL A 78 -12.61 7.53 8.63
N VAL A 79 -12.60 6.31 8.12
CA VAL A 79 -13.81 5.54 7.79
C VAL A 79 -13.78 4.25 8.60
N CYS A 80 -14.83 3.96 9.36
CA CYS A 80 -14.97 2.67 10.02
C CYS A 80 -15.46 1.61 9.02
N ILE A 81 -14.93 0.40 9.17
CA ILE A 81 -15.24 -0.76 8.33
C ILE A 81 -16.05 -1.75 9.19
N HIS A 82 -17.29 -1.98 8.80
CA HIS A 82 -18.15 -2.97 9.46
C HIS A 82 -18.47 -4.12 8.52
N ASN A 83 -17.93 -5.30 8.83
CA ASN A 83 -18.29 -6.55 8.18
C ASN A 83 -18.56 -7.60 9.28
N PRO A 84 -19.83 -8.02 9.48
CA PRO A 84 -20.19 -8.94 10.55
C PRO A 84 -19.58 -10.32 10.36
N ASP A 85 -19.49 -10.82 9.12
CA ASP A 85 -18.93 -12.14 8.82
C ASP A 85 -17.44 -12.19 9.17
N HIS A 86 -16.68 -11.15 8.79
CA HIS A 86 -15.26 -11.05 9.16
C HIS A 86 -15.06 -10.91 10.67
N THR A 87 -15.97 -10.21 11.36
CA THR A 87 -15.92 -10.09 12.82
C THR A 87 -16.10 -11.46 13.46
N GLN A 88 -17.08 -12.24 13.00
CA GLN A 88 -17.33 -13.60 13.48
C GLN A 88 -16.15 -14.54 13.20
N MET A 89 -15.56 -14.46 12.00
CA MET A 89 -14.37 -15.25 11.65
C MET A 89 -13.17 -14.93 12.54
N PHE A 90 -12.94 -13.64 12.82
CA PHE A 90 -11.88 -13.17 13.70
C PHE A 90 -12.08 -13.66 15.14
N GLU A 91 -13.30 -13.53 15.68
CA GLU A 91 -13.64 -14.02 17.02
C GLU A 91 -13.52 -15.55 17.14
N SER A 92 -13.95 -16.30 16.12
CA SER A 92 -13.76 -17.76 16.06
C SER A 92 -12.29 -18.13 16.05
N THR A 93 -11.47 -17.38 15.31
CA THR A 93 -10.01 -17.58 15.25
C THR A 93 -9.36 -17.34 16.61
N LEU A 94 -9.77 -16.31 17.35
CA LEU A 94 -9.28 -16.08 18.71
C LEU A 94 -9.60 -17.24 19.67
N LYS A 95 -10.83 -17.77 19.62
CA LYS A 95 -11.21 -18.94 20.44
C LYS A 95 -10.38 -20.19 20.09
N ASN A 96 -10.06 -20.38 18.81
CA ASN A 96 -9.17 -21.46 18.37
C ASN A 96 -7.76 -21.28 18.94
N MET A 97 -7.19 -20.08 18.81
CA MET A 97 -5.86 -19.78 19.36
C MET A 97 -5.81 -19.99 20.87
N GLU A 98 -6.85 -19.60 21.62
CA GLU A 98 -6.90 -19.80 23.07
C GLU A 98 -6.82 -21.29 23.45
N ARG A 99 -7.52 -22.15 22.70
CA ARG A 99 -7.44 -23.61 22.86
C ARG A 99 -6.05 -24.14 22.50
N GLU A 100 -5.45 -23.62 21.43
CA GLU A 100 -4.11 -24.00 21.01
C GLU A 100 -3.05 -23.64 22.05
N VAL A 101 -3.13 -22.46 22.69
CA VAL A 101 -2.20 -22.05 23.76
C VAL A 101 -2.22 -23.03 24.93
N SER A 102 -3.40 -23.57 25.24
CA SER A 102 -3.57 -24.54 26.33
C SER A 102 -3.07 -25.94 25.98
N ASN A 103 -2.73 -26.20 24.70
CA ASN A 103 -2.26 -27.49 24.24
C ASN A 103 -0.73 -27.51 24.14
N PRO A 104 -0.02 -28.33 24.94
CA PRO A 104 1.45 -28.42 24.93
C PRO A 104 2.05 -28.74 23.56
N VAL A 105 1.30 -29.41 22.67
CA VAL A 105 1.75 -29.72 21.30
C VAL A 105 2.04 -28.45 20.49
N PHE A 106 1.31 -27.36 20.75
CA PHE A 106 1.45 -26.09 20.05
C PHE A 106 2.28 -25.06 20.84
N ALA A 107 2.87 -25.45 21.97
CA ALA A 107 3.68 -24.54 22.75
C ALA A 107 4.85 -23.98 21.92
N PRO A 108 5.13 -22.67 21.99
CA PRO A 108 6.28 -22.07 21.32
C PRO A 108 7.58 -22.62 21.91
N LYS A 109 8.57 -22.85 21.06
CA LYS A 109 9.91 -23.35 21.46
C LYS A 109 10.95 -22.23 21.58
N GLY A 110 10.51 -20.97 21.57
CA GLY A 110 11.36 -19.83 21.20
C GLY A 110 12.46 -19.54 22.21
N LYS A 111 12.25 -19.94 23.46
CA LYS A 111 13.22 -19.79 24.56
C LYS A 111 14.44 -20.71 24.40
N ASP A 112 14.30 -21.78 23.62
CA ASP A 112 15.35 -22.76 23.39
C ASP A 112 16.14 -22.50 22.10
N GLU A 113 15.64 -21.62 21.23
CA GLU A 113 16.24 -21.32 19.92
C GLU A 113 17.31 -20.22 20.00
N GLU A 114 18.46 -20.45 19.35
CA GLU A 114 19.51 -19.44 19.25
C GLU A 114 19.17 -18.35 18.20
N PRO A 115 19.64 -17.10 18.39
CA PRO A 115 20.33 -16.58 19.58
C PRO A 115 19.36 -16.24 20.72
N LYS A 116 19.48 -16.94 21.87
CA LYS A 116 18.47 -16.90 22.95
C LYS A 116 18.24 -15.51 23.53
N ALA A 117 19.32 -14.77 23.80
CA ALA A 117 19.24 -13.45 24.41
C ALA A 117 18.52 -12.44 23.51
N ASP A 118 18.75 -12.50 22.20
CA ASP A 118 18.14 -11.56 21.25
C ASP A 118 16.65 -11.87 21.06
N ARG A 119 16.29 -13.16 20.99
CA ARG A 119 14.89 -13.61 20.96
C ARG A 119 14.14 -13.21 22.23
N ALA A 120 14.75 -13.36 23.40
CA ALA A 120 14.15 -12.93 24.67
C ALA A 120 13.89 -11.42 24.69
N ARG A 121 14.82 -10.59 24.17
CA ARG A 121 14.61 -9.13 24.06
C ARG A 121 13.49 -8.79 23.09
N ALA A 122 13.43 -9.45 21.93
CA ALA A 122 12.35 -9.26 20.97
C ALA A 122 10.98 -9.63 21.60
N LEU A 123 10.87 -10.80 22.23
CA LEU A 123 9.63 -11.22 22.89
C LEU A 123 9.22 -10.28 24.03
N ALA A 124 10.16 -9.80 24.84
CA ALA A 124 9.86 -8.82 25.88
C ALA A 124 9.28 -7.52 25.30
N ARG A 125 9.83 -7.03 24.18
CA ARG A 125 9.32 -5.85 23.47
C ARG A 125 7.92 -6.09 22.88
N TRP A 126 7.65 -7.28 22.37
CA TRP A 126 6.32 -7.68 21.92
C TRP A 126 5.31 -7.75 23.07
N GLU A 127 5.68 -8.37 24.20
CA GLU A 127 4.79 -8.55 25.34
C GLU A 127 4.35 -7.21 25.95
N VAL A 128 5.23 -6.19 25.98
CA VAL A 128 4.87 -4.82 26.40
C VAL A 128 3.75 -4.22 25.54
N GLN A 129 3.68 -4.58 24.25
CA GLN A 129 2.60 -4.13 23.37
C GLN A 129 1.33 -4.97 23.59
N ALA A 130 1.49 -6.29 23.59
CA ALA A 130 0.37 -7.24 23.65
C ALA A 130 -0.40 -7.15 24.98
N SER A 131 0.32 -7.00 26.08
CA SER A 131 -0.26 -6.87 27.43
C SER A 131 -1.14 -5.62 27.59
N GLN A 132 -0.98 -4.60 26.75
CA GLN A 132 -1.86 -3.42 26.81
C GLN A 132 -3.29 -3.73 26.37
N PHE A 133 -3.51 -4.75 25.53
CA PHE A 133 -4.82 -5.06 24.96
C PHE A 133 -5.40 -6.38 25.45
N SER A 134 -4.56 -7.32 25.92
CA SER A 134 -4.99 -8.57 26.53
C SER A 134 -5.17 -8.47 28.06
N PRO A 135 -6.08 -9.24 28.67
CA PRO A 135 -7.02 -10.18 28.05
C PRO A 135 -8.13 -9.45 27.28
N VAL A 136 -8.80 -10.19 26.38
CA VAL A 136 -9.99 -9.74 25.65
C VAL A 136 -11.16 -10.69 25.93
N GLU A 137 -12.38 -10.19 25.79
CA GLU A 137 -13.61 -10.96 25.98
C GLU A 137 -14.32 -11.16 24.65
N ILE A 138 -14.96 -12.31 24.46
CA ILE A 138 -15.77 -12.62 23.28
C ILE A 138 -17.10 -13.16 23.76
N LYS A 139 -18.20 -12.72 23.14
CA LYS A 139 -19.52 -13.28 23.48
C LYS A 139 -19.55 -14.77 23.13
N SER A 140 -19.99 -15.58 24.08
CA SER A 140 -20.18 -17.01 23.84
C SER A 140 -21.45 -17.21 23.00
N MET A 141 -21.38 -18.04 21.95
CA MET A 141 -22.60 -18.43 21.23
C MET A 141 -23.33 -19.58 21.94
N ALA A 142 -22.59 -20.40 22.70
CA ALA A 142 -23.12 -21.58 23.38
C ALA A 142 -23.71 -21.24 24.76
N SER A 143 -23.20 -20.20 25.42
CA SER A 143 -23.67 -19.75 26.73
C SER A 143 -24.13 -18.29 26.66
N ARG A 144 -24.94 -17.83 27.62
CA ARG A 144 -25.24 -16.40 27.79
C ARG A 144 -24.03 -15.61 28.34
N GLY A 145 -22.87 -16.25 28.53
CA GLY A 145 -21.67 -15.66 29.12
C GLY A 145 -20.68 -15.10 28.09
N THR A 146 -19.54 -14.64 28.60
CA THR A 146 -18.37 -14.21 27.83
C THR A 146 -17.24 -15.22 28.00
N ASP A 147 -16.56 -15.53 26.90
CA ASP A 147 -15.32 -16.30 26.90
C ASP A 147 -14.17 -15.30 27.01
N THR A 148 -13.26 -15.47 27.98
CA THR A 148 -12.07 -14.61 28.12
C THR A 148 -10.89 -15.26 27.42
N CYS A 149 -10.23 -14.55 26.51
CA CYS A 149 -9.00 -14.97 25.85
C CYS A 149 -7.79 -14.33 26.56
N ILE A 150 -6.98 -15.15 27.21
CA ILE A 150 -5.80 -14.74 27.99
C ILE A 150 -4.52 -15.04 27.21
N GLY A 151 -4.45 -16.24 26.64
CA GLY A 151 -3.31 -16.74 25.87
C GLY A 151 -3.23 -16.14 24.47
N ALA A 152 -4.36 -16.02 23.78
CA ALA A 152 -4.45 -15.34 22.50
C ALA A 152 -4.31 -13.82 22.70
N LYS A 153 -3.39 -13.21 21.96
CA LYS A 153 -3.09 -11.78 22.03
C LYS A 153 -3.72 -11.04 20.85
N VAL A 154 -4.10 -9.79 21.08
CA VAL A 154 -4.67 -8.90 20.06
C VAL A 154 -3.92 -7.57 20.08
N LEU A 155 -3.55 -7.08 18.91
CA LEU A 155 -2.86 -5.80 18.75
C LEU A 155 -3.55 -4.94 17.68
N PRO A 156 -3.64 -3.62 17.85
CA PRO A 156 -3.98 -2.72 16.76
C PRO A 156 -2.73 -2.48 15.92
N LEU A 157 -2.76 -2.83 14.64
CA LEU A 157 -1.61 -2.68 13.74
C LEU A 157 -2.02 -1.98 12.43
N TRP A 158 -1.08 -1.20 11.90
CA TRP A 158 -1.19 -0.48 10.64
C TRP A 158 -0.80 -1.38 9.46
N HIS A 159 -1.50 -1.19 8.35
CA HIS A 159 -1.20 -1.77 7.05
C HIS A 159 -1.33 -0.69 5.98
N GLY A 160 -0.22 -0.35 5.32
CA GLY A 160 -0.23 0.63 4.23
C GLY A 160 -0.38 -0.06 2.88
N SER A 161 -1.26 0.45 2.04
CA SER A 161 -1.45 -0.08 0.69
C SER A 161 -1.99 0.99 -0.27
N THR A 162 -2.34 0.59 -1.49
CA THR A 162 -3.06 1.46 -2.43
C THR A 162 -4.52 1.57 -2.03
N LYS A 163 -5.22 2.59 -2.54
CA LYS A 163 -6.65 2.78 -2.33
C LYS A 163 -7.48 1.59 -2.79
N GLU A 164 -7.15 1.04 -3.96
CA GLU A 164 -7.86 -0.07 -4.59
C GLU A 164 -7.71 -1.34 -3.75
N VAL A 165 -6.52 -1.60 -3.22
CA VAL A 165 -6.27 -2.73 -2.32
C VAL A 165 -6.99 -2.54 -0.99
N CYS A 166 -6.96 -1.34 -0.39
CA CYS A 166 -7.72 -1.06 0.83
C CYS A 166 -9.22 -1.28 0.64
N GLN A 167 -9.77 -0.83 -0.50
CA GLN A 167 -11.16 -1.05 -0.85
C GLN A 167 -11.48 -2.53 -1.04
N SER A 168 -10.60 -3.29 -1.69
CA SER A 168 -10.72 -4.74 -1.82
C SER A 168 -10.75 -5.40 -0.44
N ILE A 169 -9.84 -5.04 0.46
CA ILE A 169 -9.78 -5.57 1.83
C ILE A 169 -11.04 -5.24 2.64
N CYS A 170 -11.64 -4.06 2.46
CA CYS A 170 -12.91 -3.74 3.09
C CYS A 170 -14.03 -4.73 2.70
N TRP A 171 -14.00 -5.19 1.45
CA TRP A 171 -15.00 -6.10 0.89
C TRP A 171 -14.71 -7.57 1.21
N SER A 172 -13.51 -8.06 0.87
CA SER A 172 -13.13 -9.47 0.96
C SER A 172 -12.40 -9.86 2.24
N GLY A 173 -12.03 -8.88 3.07
CA GLY A 173 -11.07 -9.09 4.14
C GLY A 173 -9.65 -9.15 3.57
N PHE A 174 -8.67 -9.38 4.45
CA PHE A 174 -7.32 -9.65 3.97
C PHE A 174 -7.29 -10.92 3.15
N THR A 175 -6.42 -10.97 2.14
CA THR A 175 -6.21 -12.14 1.29
C THR A 175 -4.72 -12.33 1.04
N SER A 176 -4.32 -13.56 0.73
CA SER A 176 -2.96 -13.88 0.33
C SER A 176 -2.78 -13.56 -1.15
N PHE A 177 -1.87 -12.64 -1.48
CA PHE A 177 -1.48 -12.39 -2.85
C PHE A 177 -0.53 -13.49 -3.31
N GLY A 178 -0.89 -14.23 -4.35
CA GLY A 178 -0.06 -15.32 -4.88
C GLY A 178 1.35 -14.84 -5.26
N LYS A 179 2.37 -15.46 -4.66
CA LYS A 179 3.79 -15.11 -4.88
C LYS A 179 4.49 -15.98 -5.94
N HIS A 180 3.71 -16.76 -6.70
CA HIS A 180 4.25 -17.76 -7.65
C HIS A 180 5.18 -17.16 -8.70
N HIS A 181 4.97 -15.91 -9.11
CA HIS A 181 5.82 -15.21 -10.09
C HIS A 181 7.28 -14.99 -9.65
N TYR A 182 7.62 -15.18 -8.36
CA TYR A 182 9.00 -15.13 -7.89
C TYR A 182 9.73 -16.48 -7.94
N PHE A 183 9.00 -17.57 -8.09
CA PHE A 183 9.53 -18.93 -8.01
C PHE A 183 9.37 -19.70 -9.33
N ASP A 184 8.53 -19.21 -10.23
CA ASP A 184 8.33 -19.78 -11.56
C ASP A 184 8.65 -18.72 -12.62
N GLU A 185 9.78 -18.92 -13.32
CA GLU A 185 10.23 -18.04 -14.41
C GLU A 185 9.24 -18.04 -15.60
N ASN A 186 8.40 -19.07 -15.70
CA ASN A 186 7.37 -19.21 -16.74
C ASN A 186 6.00 -18.68 -16.31
N ALA A 187 5.81 -18.36 -15.02
CA ALA A 187 4.57 -17.75 -14.59
C ALA A 187 4.45 -16.41 -15.32
N SER A 188 3.46 -16.32 -16.23
CA SER A 188 3.09 -15.07 -16.88
C SER A 188 3.06 -13.99 -15.81
N LYS A 189 3.80 -12.89 -16.02
CA LYS A 189 3.87 -11.74 -15.08
C LYS A 189 2.46 -11.24 -14.80
N GLY A 190 1.78 -11.90 -13.88
CA GLY A 190 0.40 -11.65 -13.54
C GLY A 190 0.30 -10.26 -12.94
N ASN A 191 -0.84 -9.62 -13.11
CA ASN A 191 -1.07 -8.24 -12.67
C ASN A 191 -0.98 -8.03 -11.13
N THR A 192 -0.73 -9.07 -10.35
CA THR A 192 -0.55 -8.99 -8.89
C THR A 192 0.92 -8.80 -8.55
N LYS A 193 1.37 -7.54 -8.53
CA LYS A 193 2.70 -7.17 -8.02
C LYS A 193 2.74 -7.34 -6.51
N SER A 194 3.19 -8.49 -6.03
CA SER A 194 3.71 -8.58 -4.66
C SER A 194 4.95 -7.68 -4.60
N THR A 195 5.14 -6.96 -3.49
CA THR A 195 6.29 -6.05 -3.32
C THR A 195 7.59 -6.81 -3.13
N ASP A 196 7.50 -8.02 -2.58
CA ASP A 196 8.65 -8.87 -2.25
C ASP A 196 8.26 -10.37 -2.15
N LYS A 197 9.28 -11.22 -2.04
CA LYS A 197 9.16 -12.66 -1.79
C LYS A 197 8.58 -12.98 -0.40
N GLY A 198 8.58 -12.02 0.52
CA GLY A 198 8.24 -12.17 1.94
C GLY A 198 9.47 -12.52 2.74
N TYR A 199 10.30 -11.54 3.08
CA TYR A 199 11.57 -11.75 3.80
C TYR A 199 11.41 -12.45 5.15
N PHE A 200 10.27 -12.21 5.81
CA PHE A 200 9.93 -12.80 7.10
C PHE A 200 8.76 -13.78 6.96
N GLY A 201 8.58 -14.35 5.77
CA GLY A 201 7.50 -15.27 5.43
C GLY A 201 6.50 -14.70 4.42
N ALA A 202 5.83 -15.58 3.69
CA ALA A 202 4.78 -15.31 2.74
C ALA A 202 3.42 -15.15 3.44
N GLY A 203 3.31 -14.14 4.30
CA GLY A 203 2.08 -13.79 5.01
C GLY A 203 1.60 -12.36 4.73
N ILE A 204 0.70 -11.88 5.59
CA ILE A 204 0.16 -10.52 5.58
C ILE A 204 0.98 -9.67 6.55
N TYR A 205 1.55 -8.59 6.06
CA TYR A 205 2.47 -7.73 6.80
C TYR A 205 1.73 -6.58 7.47
N PHE A 206 2.11 -6.29 8.71
CA PHE A 206 1.61 -5.20 9.52
C PHE A 206 2.77 -4.54 10.27
N THR A 207 2.53 -3.33 10.78
CA THR A 207 3.47 -2.61 11.64
C THR A 207 2.72 -1.86 12.74
N ASN A 208 3.38 -1.55 13.84
CA ASN A 208 2.84 -0.66 14.88
C ASN A 208 3.03 0.84 14.56
N SER A 209 3.66 1.17 13.44
CA SER A 209 3.98 2.55 13.05
C SER A 209 3.18 3.04 11.86
N ALA A 210 2.40 4.12 12.04
CA ALA A 210 1.70 4.77 10.94
C ALA A 210 2.68 5.35 9.89
N HIS A 211 3.83 5.88 10.35
CA HIS A 211 4.92 6.35 9.49
C HIS A 211 5.45 5.20 8.63
N TYR A 212 5.74 4.06 9.25
CA TYR A 212 6.32 2.95 8.51
C TYR A 212 5.31 2.37 7.51
N ALA A 213 4.04 2.20 7.92
CA ALA A 213 2.97 1.78 7.02
C ALA A 213 2.81 2.73 5.83
N LYS A 214 2.93 4.05 6.04
CA LYS A 214 2.86 5.04 4.96
C LYS A 214 3.94 4.85 3.89
N MET A 215 5.11 4.29 4.22
CA MET A 215 6.15 4.03 3.22
C MET A 215 5.71 3.01 2.17
N TYR A 216 4.79 2.11 2.51
CA TYR A 216 4.21 1.10 1.60
C TYR A 216 2.88 1.53 0.98
N SER A 217 2.36 2.69 1.35
CA SER A 217 1.12 3.21 0.79
C SER A 217 1.38 4.12 -0.40
N SER A 218 0.73 3.83 -1.53
CA SER A 218 0.56 4.83 -2.59
C SER A 218 -0.68 5.70 -2.30
N GLY A 219 -0.46 7.02 -2.22
CA GLY A 219 -1.54 7.97 -1.99
C GLY A 219 -2.04 8.10 -0.55
N GLY A 220 -1.34 7.53 0.45
CA GLY A 220 -1.63 7.78 1.86
C GLY A 220 -2.85 7.05 2.40
N ASN A 221 -3.12 5.84 1.92
CA ASN A 221 -4.19 4.95 2.42
C ASN A 221 -3.60 3.94 3.41
N LEU A 222 -4.04 4.03 4.66
CA LEU A 222 -3.69 3.10 5.72
C LEU A 222 -4.94 2.37 6.22
N LEU A 223 -4.79 1.10 6.56
CA LEU A 223 -5.75 0.35 7.35
C LEU A 223 -5.22 0.20 8.77
N LEU A 224 -6.04 0.50 9.77
CA LEU A 224 -5.81 0.13 11.16
C LEU A 224 -6.68 -1.09 11.47
N SER A 225 -6.02 -2.19 11.79
CA SER A 225 -6.63 -3.52 11.92
C SER A 225 -6.39 -4.09 13.31
N TRP A 226 -7.33 -4.88 13.79
CA TRP A 226 -7.09 -5.75 14.95
C TRP A 226 -6.48 -7.05 14.48
N VAL A 227 -5.31 -7.39 15.00
CA VAL A 227 -4.54 -8.56 14.57
C VAL A 227 -4.35 -9.50 15.75
N SER A 228 -4.74 -10.77 15.57
CA SER A 228 -4.68 -11.83 16.57
C SER A 228 -3.51 -12.79 16.34
N MET A 229 -2.86 -13.19 17.43
CA MET A 229 -1.73 -14.11 17.40
C MET A 229 -1.57 -14.83 18.75
N ARG A 230 -0.87 -15.97 18.73
CA ARG A 230 -0.26 -16.55 19.94
C ARG A 230 1.09 -15.86 20.18
N GLU A 231 1.92 -16.38 21.08
CA GLU A 231 3.33 -15.96 21.14
C GLU A 231 3.96 -16.14 19.74
N PRO A 232 4.43 -15.05 19.09
CA PRO A 232 4.93 -15.10 17.73
C PRO A 232 6.35 -15.67 17.71
N TYR A 233 6.81 -16.08 16.53
CA TYR A 233 8.23 -16.34 16.32
C TYR A 233 9.01 -15.01 16.36
N PRO A 234 9.96 -14.82 17.30
CA PRO A 234 10.76 -13.60 17.35
C PRO A 234 11.87 -13.66 16.31
N VAL A 235 11.70 -12.97 15.18
CA VAL A 235 12.70 -12.93 14.11
C VAL A 235 13.80 -11.97 14.49
N VAL A 236 15.04 -12.47 14.51
CA VAL A 236 16.23 -11.69 14.86
C VAL A 236 17.31 -11.89 13.79
N ASN A 237 18.28 -10.98 13.77
CA ASN A 237 19.37 -11.06 12.80
C ASN A 237 20.68 -11.41 13.51
N ASP A 238 21.41 -12.40 13.04
CA ASP A 238 22.71 -12.80 13.58
C ASP A 238 23.89 -12.10 12.87
N LYS A 239 23.61 -11.38 11.77
CA LYS A 239 24.63 -10.71 10.96
C LYS A 239 24.21 -9.27 10.62
N PRO A 240 25.11 -8.29 10.63
CA PRO A 240 24.76 -6.95 10.17
C PRO A 240 24.46 -6.93 8.66
N HIS A 241 23.75 -5.92 8.18
CA HIS A 241 23.65 -5.65 6.75
C HIS A 241 25.05 -5.32 6.16
N PRO A 242 25.42 -5.77 4.95
CA PRO A 242 24.57 -6.34 3.89
C PRO A 242 24.35 -7.86 3.96
N GLN A 243 24.91 -8.54 4.95
CA GLN A 243 24.71 -9.99 5.05
C GLN A 243 23.27 -10.30 5.46
N LYS A 244 22.70 -11.33 4.83
CA LYS A 244 21.39 -11.82 5.20
C LYS A 244 21.49 -12.73 6.42
N GLY A 245 20.70 -12.44 7.45
CA GLY A 245 20.61 -13.24 8.66
C GLY A 245 20.04 -14.63 8.45
N ASN A 246 20.34 -15.55 9.35
CA ASN A 246 19.88 -16.93 9.29
C ASN A 246 18.35 -17.02 9.35
N ASP A 247 17.66 -16.23 10.18
CA ASP A 247 16.20 -16.24 10.22
C ASP A 247 15.60 -15.70 8.91
N MET A 248 16.17 -14.66 8.31
CA MET A 248 15.71 -14.18 7.01
C MET A 248 15.89 -15.22 5.91
N ILE A 249 17.01 -15.96 5.90
CA ILE A 249 17.25 -17.08 4.96
C ILE A 249 16.25 -18.21 5.21
N LYS A 250 15.99 -18.51 6.49
CA LYS A 250 15.08 -19.58 6.93
C LYS A 250 13.63 -19.30 6.55
N LEU A 251 13.19 -18.04 6.58
CA LEU A 251 11.78 -17.66 6.46
C LEU A 251 11.41 -17.12 5.08
N GLU A 252 12.35 -16.62 4.28
CA GLU A 252 12.04 -15.96 3.01
C GLU A 252 11.19 -16.84 2.08
N GLY A 253 10.02 -16.33 1.69
CA GLY A 253 9.12 -17.03 0.78
C GLY A 253 8.40 -18.24 1.38
N ARG A 254 8.58 -18.52 2.68
CA ARG A 254 7.97 -19.67 3.37
C ARG A 254 6.78 -19.24 4.21
N MET A 255 5.96 -20.20 4.65
CA MET A 255 4.85 -19.94 5.57
C MET A 255 5.35 -19.69 7.00
N HIS A 256 4.46 -19.81 8.00
CA HIS A 256 4.85 -19.72 9.39
C HIS A 256 5.89 -20.79 9.77
N TYR A 257 6.76 -20.45 10.72
CA TYR A 257 7.76 -21.37 11.24
C TYR A 257 7.16 -22.28 12.31
N GLN A 258 7.42 -23.59 12.23
CA GLN A 258 7.04 -24.59 13.24
C GLN A 258 5.61 -24.40 13.79
N ASN A 259 5.47 -24.31 15.13
CA ASN A 259 4.19 -24.18 15.84
C ASN A 259 3.76 -22.72 16.05
N TYR A 260 4.47 -21.75 15.49
CA TYR A 260 4.11 -20.34 15.60
C TYR A 260 3.04 -20.01 14.55
N ASN A 261 2.11 -19.11 14.88
CA ASN A 261 1.08 -18.66 13.95
C ASN A 261 1.27 -17.20 13.48
N ALA A 262 2.36 -16.57 13.90
CA ALA A 262 2.75 -15.24 13.52
C ALA A 262 4.26 -15.09 13.68
N HIS A 263 4.86 -14.14 12.97
CA HIS A 263 6.23 -13.70 13.19
C HIS A 263 6.23 -12.25 13.69
N TYR A 264 7.12 -11.94 14.63
CA TYR A 264 7.34 -10.60 15.16
C TYR A 264 8.79 -10.19 14.91
N ILE A 265 8.99 -9.02 14.31
CA ILE A 265 10.28 -8.60 13.79
C ILE A 265 10.56 -7.17 14.26
N PRO A 266 11.36 -6.97 15.31
CA PRO A 266 11.91 -5.64 15.61
C PRO A 266 12.89 -5.27 14.50
N VAL A 267 12.60 -4.20 13.75
CA VAL A 267 13.35 -3.85 12.55
C VAL A 267 14.11 -2.53 12.68
N ALA A 268 15.25 -2.46 12.00
CA ALA A 268 16.03 -1.24 11.84
C ALA A 268 16.29 -0.99 10.36
N SER A 269 16.33 0.29 9.98
CA SER A 269 16.68 0.67 8.61
C SER A 269 18.11 0.26 8.31
N ILE A 270 18.35 -0.31 7.13
CA ILE A 270 19.71 -0.62 6.67
C ILE A 270 20.52 0.65 6.37
N ARG A 271 19.85 1.80 6.24
CA ARG A 271 20.42 3.13 6.01
C ARG A 271 19.74 4.13 6.95
N PRO A 272 20.06 4.14 8.26
CA PRO A 272 19.33 4.91 9.28
C PRO A 272 19.35 6.43 9.07
N TYR A 273 20.27 6.94 8.25
CA TYR A 273 20.37 8.37 7.91
C TYR A 273 19.63 8.74 6.62
N ASP A 274 19.12 7.75 5.88
CA ASP A 274 18.30 7.95 4.69
C ASP A 274 16.82 7.82 5.05
N LEU A 275 16.14 8.96 5.21
CA LEU A 275 14.70 9.02 5.50
C LEU A 275 13.83 8.39 4.39
N LYS A 276 14.40 8.09 3.22
CA LYS A 276 13.73 7.41 2.10
C LYS A 276 14.04 5.91 2.05
N CYS A 277 14.85 5.40 2.97
CA CYS A 277 15.12 3.97 3.03
C CYS A 277 13.84 3.22 3.41
N ILE A 278 13.33 2.43 2.46
CA ILE A 278 12.19 1.52 2.65
C ILE A 278 12.63 0.09 2.98
N GLU A 279 13.94 -0.14 3.05
CA GLU A 279 14.51 -1.46 3.37
C GLU A 279 14.87 -1.52 4.86
N TYR A 280 14.30 -2.53 5.51
CA TYR A 280 14.41 -2.75 6.95
C TYR A 280 14.73 -4.21 7.20
N TYR A 281 15.72 -4.45 8.06
CA TYR A 281 16.17 -5.78 8.43
C TYR A 281 15.84 -6.00 9.91
N PRO A 282 15.68 -7.26 10.36
CA PRO A 282 15.56 -7.55 11.77
C PRO A 282 16.80 -7.01 12.50
N CYS A 283 16.61 -6.51 13.71
CA CYS A 283 17.70 -6.00 14.51
C CYS A 283 18.71 -7.11 14.78
N TYR A 284 19.99 -6.78 14.62
CA TYR A 284 21.06 -7.63 15.12
C TYR A 284 21.40 -7.29 16.58
N LYS A 285 22.33 -8.04 17.17
CA LYS A 285 22.73 -7.85 18.57
C LYS A 285 23.03 -6.38 18.91
N ASP A 286 22.45 -5.90 20.00
CA ASP A 286 22.57 -4.53 20.54
C ASP A 286 22.06 -3.38 19.64
N GLN A 287 21.46 -3.70 18.48
CA GLN A 287 20.82 -2.70 17.63
C GLN A 287 19.44 -2.32 18.18
N SER A 288 19.18 -1.01 18.27
CA SER A 288 17.86 -0.51 18.66
C SER A 288 16.89 -0.55 17.46
N PRO A 289 15.67 -1.10 17.64
CA PRO A 289 14.66 -1.07 16.58
C PRO A 289 14.17 0.35 16.32
N ALA A 290 13.99 0.67 15.04
CA ALA A 290 13.29 1.87 14.60
C ALA A 290 11.78 1.64 14.63
N TRP A 291 11.34 0.45 14.19
CA TRP A 291 9.94 0.06 14.09
C TRP A 291 9.79 -1.44 14.38
N ASP A 292 8.55 -1.91 14.33
CA ASP A 292 8.24 -3.33 14.44
C ASP A 292 7.40 -3.78 13.25
N GLU A 293 7.67 -4.99 12.74
CA GLU A 293 6.84 -5.68 11.77
C GLU A 293 6.21 -6.93 12.37
N PHE A 294 5.07 -7.30 11.80
CA PHE A 294 4.30 -8.47 12.16
C PHE A 294 3.87 -9.16 10.88
N VAL A 295 4.02 -10.49 10.84
CA VAL A 295 3.52 -11.30 9.73
C VAL A 295 2.53 -12.32 10.29
N VAL A 296 1.31 -12.31 9.78
CA VAL A 296 0.29 -13.34 10.07
C VAL A 296 -0.03 -14.14 8.82
N PHE A 297 -0.47 -15.39 8.99
CA PHE A 297 -0.51 -16.37 7.90
C PHE A 297 -1.93 -16.80 7.53
N HIS A 298 -2.90 -16.53 8.40
CA HIS A 298 -4.31 -16.71 8.11
C HIS A 298 -5.01 -15.36 8.03
N THR A 299 -5.87 -15.21 7.03
CA THR A 299 -6.62 -13.98 6.77
C THR A 299 -7.56 -13.62 7.93
N SER A 300 -8.10 -14.63 8.62
CA SER A 300 -8.96 -14.45 9.79
C SER A 300 -8.20 -14.02 11.05
N GLN A 301 -6.86 -13.94 11.02
CA GLN A 301 -6.07 -13.31 12.08
C GLN A 301 -6.15 -11.78 12.05
N ALA A 302 -6.70 -11.17 10.99
CA ALA A 302 -6.73 -9.73 10.85
C ALA A 302 -8.15 -9.24 10.53
N LEU A 303 -8.63 -8.31 11.34
CA LEU A 303 -9.90 -7.63 11.16
C LEU A 303 -9.65 -6.16 10.78
N PRO A 304 -9.79 -5.77 9.50
CA PRO A 304 -9.68 -4.37 9.11
C PRO A 304 -10.82 -3.59 9.73
N ARG A 305 -10.50 -2.55 10.52
CA ARG A 305 -11.52 -1.84 11.29
C ARG A 305 -11.64 -0.37 10.96
N PHE A 306 -10.53 0.28 10.63
CA PHE A 306 -10.53 1.67 10.20
C PHE A 306 -9.70 1.83 8.93
N TRP A 307 -10.24 2.56 7.96
CA TRP A 307 -9.51 3.06 6.80
C TRP A 307 -9.22 4.54 7.01
N ILE A 308 -7.93 4.86 7.09
CA ILE A 308 -7.39 6.19 7.27
C ILE A 308 -6.87 6.68 5.93
N GLU A 309 -7.37 7.83 5.48
CA GLU A 309 -6.81 8.57 4.36
C GLU A 309 -5.96 9.71 4.94
N LEU A 310 -4.71 9.79 4.51
CA LEU A 310 -3.78 10.84 4.87
C LEU A 310 -3.82 11.98 3.84
N GLY A 311 -3.57 13.19 4.31
CA GLY A 311 -3.40 14.37 3.46
C GLY A 311 -2.13 15.12 3.82
N VAL A 312 -1.53 15.77 2.83
CA VAL A 312 -0.36 16.64 3.00
C VAL A 312 -0.84 18.02 3.46
N ASP A 313 -0.19 18.59 4.47
CA ASP A 313 -0.49 19.92 5.02
C ASP A 313 -1.93 20.13 5.52
N PHE A 314 -2.61 19.04 5.89
CA PHE A 314 -3.92 19.13 6.52
C PHE A 314 -3.80 19.69 7.94
N PRO A 315 -4.70 20.62 8.34
CA PRO A 315 -4.74 21.07 9.71
C PRO A 315 -4.86 19.82 10.60
N ASN A 316 -4.01 19.73 11.62
CA ASN A 316 -4.12 18.66 12.59
C ASN A 316 -5.57 18.65 13.08
N VAL A 317 -6.21 17.48 13.05
CA VAL A 317 -7.50 17.29 13.72
C VAL A 317 -7.21 17.50 15.20
N SER A 318 -7.38 18.74 15.65
CA SER A 318 -7.19 19.08 17.04
C SER A 318 -8.28 18.37 17.80
N LEU A 319 -7.90 17.56 18.79
CA LEU A 319 -8.77 17.30 19.92
C LEU A 319 -8.98 18.67 20.57
N SER A 320 -9.96 19.45 20.11
CA SER A 320 -10.44 20.60 20.88
C SER A 320 -10.71 20.10 22.29
N SER A 321 -10.17 20.80 23.29
CA SER A 321 -10.16 20.40 24.71
C SER A 321 -11.47 19.71 25.08
N PRO A 322 -11.43 18.59 25.82
CA PRO A 322 -12.61 17.80 26.11
C PRO A 322 -13.70 18.76 26.56
N LEU A 323 -14.78 18.84 25.77
CA LEU A 323 -16.02 19.42 26.24
C LEU A 323 -16.27 18.72 27.57
N GLU A 324 -16.10 19.43 28.68
CA GLU A 324 -16.58 18.98 29.98
C GLU A 324 -17.99 18.49 29.71
N LEU A 325 -18.19 17.16 29.79
CA LEU A 325 -19.51 16.58 29.77
C LEU A 325 -20.19 17.15 31.01
N LYS A 326 -20.84 18.31 30.84
CA LYS A 326 -21.87 18.75 31.76
C LYS A 326 -22.85 17.59 31.79
N LYS A 327 -22.93 16.94 32.95
CA LYS A 327 -24.00 15.99 33.26
C LYS A 327 -25.32 16.77 33.12
N GLU A 328 -25.85 16.87 31.91
CA GLU A 328 -27.23 17.26 31.73
C GLU A 328 -28.09 16.05 32.08
N GLU A 329 -28.66 16.09 33.28
CA GLU A 329 -29.75 15.22 33.68
C GLU A 329 -30.94 15.47 32.74
N HIS A 330 -31.06 14.67 31.68
CA HIS A 330 -32.27 14.66 30.87
C HIS A 330 -33.39 13.95 31.64
N HIS A 331 -34.27 14.75 32.24
CA HIS A 331 -35.60 14.33 32.65
C HIS A 331 -36.37 13.80 31.43
N TYR A 332 -36.51 12.48 31.36
CA TYR A 332 -37.33 11.81 30.35
C TYR A 332 -38.80 11.88 30.77
N THR A 333 -39.57 12.80 30.20
CA THR A 333 -41.04 12.76 30.28
C THR A 333 -41.57 11.64 29.39
N GLN A 334 -42.26 10.69 30.02
CA GLN A 334 -42.92 9.55 29.37
C GLN A 334 -44.06 10.02 28.43
N PRO A 335 -44.21 9.45 27.22
CA PRO A 335 -45.40 9.65 26.42
C PRO A 335 -46.54 8.72 26.88
N VAL A 336 -47.72 9.34 26.99
CA VAL A 336 -49.00 8.72 27.34
C VAL A 336 -49.45 7.75 26.24
N ASN A 337 -49.63 6.48 26.59
CA ASN A 337 -50.20 5.46 25.72
C ASN A 337 -51.73 5.55 25.69
N SER A 338 -52.31 5.67 24.49
CA SER A 338 -53.74 5.47 24.25
C SER A 338 -54.01 4.05 23.71
N GLN A 339 -54.87 3.39 24.47
CA GLN A 339 -55.68 2.19 24.24
C GLN A 339 -55.79 1.62 22.80
N ARG A 340 -55.62 0.29 22.68
CA ARG A 340 -56.64 -0.57 22.06
C ARG A 340 -56.60 -1.99 22.63
N ARG A 341 -57.78 -2.45 23.06
CA ARG A 341 -58.10 -3.76 23.66
C ARG A 341 -58.13 -4.88 22.62
N GLY A 342 -57.88 -6.13 23.06
CA GLY A 342 -58.15 -7.33 22.26
C GLY A 342 -57.82 -8.67 22.96
N THR A 343 -58.47 -8.94 24.08
CA THR A 343 -58.94 -10.25 24.63
C THR A 343 -58.23 -11.61 24.40
N ARG A 344 -57.99 -12.28 25.55
CA ARG A 344 -58.05 -13.74 25.90
C ARG A 344 -56.95 -14.64 25.31
N GLN A 345 -56.32 -15.55 26.05
CA GLN A 345 -56.85 -16.51 27.01
C GLN A 345 -55.77 -16.97 28.02
N ALA A 346 -56.21 -17.29 29.24
CA ALA A 346 -55.38 -17.69 30.37
C ALA A 346 -55.13 -19.20 30.43
N ILE A 347 -53.95 -19.62 30.91
CA ILE A 347 -53.78 -20.82 31.74
C ILE A 347 -52.79 -20.48 32.86
N MET A 348 -53.28 -20.53 34.10
CA MET A 348 -52.48 -20.49 35.33
C MET A 348 -51.87 -21.86 35.60
N PHE A 349 -50.65 -21.89 36.13
CA PHE A 349 -50.30 -22.81 37.23
C PHE A 349 -49.36 -22.09 38.21
N LYS A 350 -49.85 -21.90 39.43
CA LYS A 350 -49.04 -21.62 40.62
C LYS A 350 -48.35 -22.92 41.04
N HIS A 351 -47.09 -22.85 41.47
CA HIS A 351 -46.68 -23.54 42.69
C HIS A 351 -45.54 -22.80 43.37
N SER A 352 -45.85 -22.40 44.61
CA SER A 352 -44.96 -21.97 45.68
C SER A 352 -44.12 -23.15 46.16
N LEU A 353 -42.87 -22.93 46.56
CA LEU A 353 -42.25 -23.58 47.72
C LEU A 353 -41.01 -22.79 48.18
N LYS A 354 -41.03 -22.42 49.45
CA LYS A 354 -39.91 -21.93 50.27
C LYS A 354 -39.07 -23.13 50.75
N ALA A 355 -37.76 -22.92 50.92
CA ALA A 355 -36.90 -23.48 51.98
C ALA A 355 -35.48 -22.94 51.73
N GLU A 356 -34.97 -22.04 52.58
CA GLU A 356 -34.18 -22.30 53.81
C GLU A 356 -32.69 -22.62 53.55
N VAL A 357 -31.87 -21.83 54.24
CA VAL A 357 -30.41 -21.80 54.29
C VAL A 357 -29.91 -22.89 55.24
N PRO A 358 -28.68 -23.40 55.08
CA PRO A 358 -27.72 -23.15 56.15
C PRO A 358 -26.31 -22.79 55.66
N ALA A 359 -25.69 -21.90 56.43
CA ALA A 359 -24.29 -21.51 56.35
C ALA A 359 -23.38 -22.52 57.06
N ALA A 360 -22.18 -22.76 56.53
CA ALA A 360 -20.99 -23.15 57.32
C ALA A 360 -19.68 -23.01 56.50
N ILE A 361 -18.91 -21.98 56.86
CA ILE A 361 -17.47 -21.96 57.19
C ILE A 361 -16.55 -23.05 56.58
N ALA A 362 -15.52 -22.62 55.82
CA ALA A 362 -14.12 -23.06 56.00
C ALA A 362 -13.14 -22.19 55.19
N HIS A 363 -12.12 -21.66 55.88
CA HIS A 363 -10.96 -21.00 55.30
C HIS A 363 -10.03 -22.00 54.58
N PRO A 364 -9.33 -21.62 53.50
CA PRO A 364 -8.24 -22.43 52.97
C PRO A 364 -6.93 -22.15 53.74
N ALA A 365 -6.30 -23.23 54.21
CA ALA A 365 -4.95 -23.24 54.76
C ALA A 365 -3.88 -23.02 53.65
N PRO A 366 -2.68 -22.51 54.01
CA PRO A 366 -1.64 -22.16 53.04
C PRO A 366 -0.85 -23.40 52.56
N LEU A 367 -0.38 -23.31 51.31
CA LEU A 367 0.53 -24.26 50.66
C LEU A 367 1.90 -24.27 51.37
N PRO A 368 2.56 -25.43 51.50
CA PRO A 368 3.93 -25.48 52.01
C PRO A 368 4.96 -25.18 50.92
N ASP A 369 5.93 -24.34 51.30
CA ASP A 369 7.22 -24.15 50.64
C ASP A 369 7.98 -25.48 50.49
N VAL A 370 8.44 -25.76 49.27
CA VAL A 370 9.47 -26.77 49.00
C VAL A 370 10.65 -26.06 48.35
N TYR A 371 11.57 -25.58 49.19
CA TYR A 371 12.95 -25.25 48.80
C TYR A 371 13.85 -26.39 49.30
N ALA A 372 14.39 -27.20 48.39
CA ALA A 372 15.45 -28.14 48.72
C ALA A 372 16.22 -28.61 47.46
N PHE A 373 17.50 -28.25 47.43
CA PHE A 373 18.63 -28.97 46.83
C PHE A 373 18.69 -29.16 45.30
N LEU A 374 19.49 -28.30 44.65
CA LEU A 374 20.36 -28.72 43.55
C LEU A 374 21.79 -28.31 43.88
N GLN A 375 22.60 -29.31 44.24
CA GLN A 375 24.06 -29.21 44.26
C GLN A 375 24.56 -29.35 42.83
N GLU A 376 25.37 -28.39 42.38
CA GLU A 376 26.16 -28.48 41.16
C GLU A 376 27.30 -29.51 41.33
N PRO A 377 27.62 -30.31 40.30
CA PRO A 377 28.93 -30.93 40.20
C PRO A 377 29.87 -30.07 39.35
N GLN A 378 31.00 -29.71 39.95
CA GLN A 378 32.20 -29.16 39.31
C GLN A 378 32.83 -30.17 38.32
N PRO A 379 33.55 -29.70 37.28
CA PRO A 379 34.09 -30.55 36.24
C PRO A 379 35.47 -31.12 36.62
N THR A 380 35.65 -32.42 36.41
CA THR A 380 36.96 -33.08 36.40
C THR A 380 37.36 -33.43 34.97
N SER A 381 38.49 -32.88 34.54
CA SER A 381 39.36 -33.44 33.48
C SER A 381 40.63 -33.92 34.20
N PRO A 382 41.33 -34.99 33.77
CA PRO A 382 42.29 -34.78 32.67
C PRO A 382 42.64 -36.02 31.77
N ALA A 383 43.31 -35.67 30.66
CA ALA A 383 44.45 -36.35 30.01
C ALA A 383 44.27 -37.52 29.00
N ASN A 384 44.68 -37.20 27.76
CA ASN A 384 45.61 -37.89 26.84
C ASN A 384 45.39 -39.37 26.42
N SER A 385 45.28 -39.62 25.10
CA SER A 385 46.41 -40.12 24.26
C SER A 385 46.01 -40.46 22.80
N SER A 386 46.67 -39.79 21.85
CA SER A 386 47.32 -40.28 20.60
C SER A 386 46.68 -41.28 19.60
N LEU A 387 46.65 -40.80 18.33
CA LEU A 387 47.19 -41.38 17.07
C LEU A 387 46.58 -42.63 16.40
N SER A 388 46.00 -42.42 15.21
CA SER A 388 46.45 -42.97 13.90
C SER A 388 45.53 -42.45 12.77
N GLN A 389 45.99 -41.52 11.93
CA GLN A 389 46.37 -41.72 10.51
C GLN A 389 45.32 -42.38 9.59
N ALA A 390 44.81 -41.63 8.60
CA ALA A 390 44.98 -41.96 7.16
C ALA A 390 44.24 -40.99 6.21
N ILE A 391 45.06 -40.33 5.37
CA ILE A 391 44.90 -40.13 3.91
C ILE A 391 43.89 -39.08 3.37
N VAL A 392 44.51 -38.10 2.71
CA VAL A 392 44.01 -37.01 1.84
C VAL A 392 44.30 -37.42 0.39
N PRO A 393 43.50 -37.02 -0.64
CA PRO A 393 43.83 -35.83 -1.46
C PRO A 393 42.58 -35.05 -1.92
N LYS A 394 42.43 -33.75 -1.61
CA LYS A 394 42.87 -32.58 -2.40
C LYS A 394 43.01 -32.83 -3.91
N ASN A 395 42.11 -32.23 -4.69
CA ASN A 395 42.42 -31.79 -6.06
C ASN A 395 42.15 -30.30 -6.21
N ARG A 396 43.13 -29.67 -6.88
CA ARG A 396 43.36 -28.25 -7.10
C ARG A 396 42.81 -27.89 -8.48
N TYR A 397 42.40 -26.64 -8.63
CA TYR A 397 42.07 -26.00 -9.89
C TYR A 397 43.26 -26.03 -10.86
N ASP A 398 42.99 -26.25 -12.15
CA ASP A 398 43.77 -25.67 -13.25
C ASP A 398 42.83 -25.24 -14.40
N TYR A 399 43.05 -24.00 -14.83
CA TYR A 399 42.46 -23.34 -15.99
C TYR A 399 43.20 -23.81 -17.26
N VAL A 400 42.46 -24.18 -18.31
CA VAL A 400 42.98 -24.15 -19.70
C VAL A 400 41.92 -23.58 -20.63
N ASN A 401 42.27 -22.45 -21.25
CA ASN A 401 41.61 -21.85 -22.40
C ASN A 401 41.85 -22.73 -23.64
N LEU A 402 40.81 -22.96 -24.46
CA LEU A 402 41.01 -23.20 -25.89
C LEU A 402 39.78 -22.75 -26.69
N ALA A 403 40.10 -22.08 -27.79
CA ALA A 403 39.25 -21.22 -28.58
C ALA A 403 38.43 -21.94 -29.65
N LEU A 404 37.37 -21.23 -30.07
CA LEU A 404 36.59 -21.27 -31.30
C LEU A 404 37.24 -21.92 -32.53
N GLN A 405 36.49 -22.76 -33.26
CA GLN A 405 35.95 -22.44 -34.60
C GLN A 405 35.01 -23.56 -35.13
N PRO A 406 34.11 -23.25 -36.10
CA PRO A 406 32.94 -24.05 -36.44
C PRO A 406 33.13 -24.89 -37.72
N SER A 407 32.41 -26.01 -37.83
CA SER A 407 32.26 -26.73 -39.10
C SER A 407 30.83 -27.21 -39.29
N ALA A 408 30.20 -26.66 -40.33
CA ALA A 408 29.02 -27.20 -40.97
C ALA A 408 29.37 -28.48 -41.75
N SER A 409 28.46 -29.46 -41.78
CA SER A 409 27.97 -30.10 -43.01
C SER A 409 27.11 -31.34 -42.72
N ASN A 410 25.95 -31.34 -43.38
CA ASN A 410 25.28 -32.44 -44.08
C ASN A 410 24.94 -33.77 -43.36
N SER A 411 23.62 -33.97 -43.23
CA SER A 411 22.84 -35.21 -43.44
C SER A 411 23.35 -36.08 -44.63
N PRO A 412 22.92 -37.35 -44.86
CA PRO A 412 21.70 -37.99 -44.35
C PRO A 412 21.80 -39.50 -43.99
N SER A 413 20.71 -40.05 -43.43
CA SER A 413 20.00 -41.25 -43.90
C SER A 413 19.49 -42.20 -42.80
N HIS A 414 18.18 -42.46 -42.90
CA HIS A 414 17.40 -43.65 -42.55
C HIS A 414 17.95 -44.71 -41.59
N SER A 415 17.19 -44.95 -40.51
CA SER A 415 16.71 -46.30 -40.19
C SER A 415 15.39 -46.24 -39.41
N SER A 416 14.57 -47.24 -39.67
CA SER A 416 13.15 -47.40 -39.40
C SER A 416 12.86 -48.28 -38.17
N ILE A 417 11.56 -48.49 -37.89
CA ILE A 417 10.90 -49.54 -37.07
C ILE A 417 10.95 -49.24 -35.54
N PHE A 418 9.87 -49.10 -34.77
CA PHE A 418 8.60 -49.84 -34.68
C PHE A 418 7.39 -48.96 -34.31
N VAL A 419 6.23 -49.35 -34.83
CA VAL A 419 4.88 -48.88 -34.50
C VAL A 419 4.32 -49.82 -33.44
N ASP A 420 3.67 -49.27 -32.41
CA ASP A 420 2.56 -49.96 -31.74
C ASP A 420 1.47 -48.93 -31.39
N ASP A 421 0.27 -49.28 -31.84
CA ASP A 421 -1.03 -48.66 -31.62
C ASP A 421 -1.43 -48.67 -30.15
N GLU A 422 -2.06 -47.60 -29.65
CA GLU A 422 -3.32 -47.69 -28.89
C GLU A 422 -3.83 -46.31 -28.41
N PHE A 423 -5.16 -46.19 -28.37
CA PHE A 423 -5.98 -45.11 -27.78
C PHE A 423 -6.33 -43.86 -28.63
N GLU A 424 -7.07 -44.11 -29.72
CA GLU A 424 -8.15 -43.22 -30.15
C GLU A 424 -9.47 -43.67 -29.47
N GLN A 425 -10.01 -42.87 -28.54
CA GLN A 425 -11.45 -42.76 -28.25
C GLN A 425 -11.68 -41.84 -27.04
N LEU A 426 -12.19 -40.62 -27.30
CA LEU A 426 -13.23 -39.92 -26.51
C LEU A 426 -13.33 -38.46 -26.97
N SER A 427 -14.05 -38.23 -28.09
CA SER A 427 -14.53 -36.90 -28.44
C SER A 427 -15.90 -36.98 -29.10
N LYS A 428 -16.97 -36.90 -28.29
CA LYS A 428 -18.31 -36.50 -28.75
C LYS A 428 -18.97 -35.62 -27.69
N PRO A 429 -19.36 -34.38 -28.01
CA PRO A 429 -20.09 -33.50 -27.10
C PRO A 429 -21.59 -33.80 -27.13
N SER A 430 -22.17 -33.91 -25.93
CA SER A 430 -23.59 -34.12 -25.69
C SER A 430 -24.40 -32.87 -26.03
N LYS A 431 -25.42 -33.04 -26.88
CA LYS A 431 -26.47 -32.04 -27.14
C LYS A 431 -27.30 -31.82 -25.88
N ILE A 432 -27.32 -30.59 -25.36
CA ILE A 432 -28.31 -30.15 -24.37
C ILE A 432 -29.12 -28.98 -24.96
N TYR A 433 -30.43 -29.14 -24.85
CA TYR A 433 -31.50 -28.28 -25.36
C TYR A 433 -31.36 -26.82 -24.90
N SER A 434 -31.27 -25.88 -25.85
CA SER A 434 -31.44 -24.45 -25.61
C SER A 434 -32.91 -24.05 -25.79
N LYS A 435 -33.60 -23.72 -24.69
CA LYS A 435 -34.84 -22.93 -24.73
C LYS A 435 -34.50 -21.44 -24.94
N PRO A 436 -35.29 -20.66 -25.68
CA PRO A 436 -35.04 -19.23 -25.84
C PRO A 436 -35.37 -18.47 -24.54
N LEU A 437 -34.45 -17.61 -24.10
CA LEU A 437 -34.71 -16.60 -23.06
C LEU A 437 -35.67 -15.52 -23.59
N PRO A 438 -36.62 -15.03 -22.76
CA PRO A 438 -37.47 -13.91 -23.13
C PRO A 438 -36.68 -12.59 -23.18
N LYS A 439 -37.03 -11.74 -24.15
CA LYS A 439 -36.44 -10.40 -24.34
C LYS A 439 -36.65 -9.53 -23.07
N PRO A 440 -35.65 -8.75 -22.64
CA PRO A 440 -35.85 -7.79 -21.56
C PRO A 440 -36.69 -6.61 -22.06
N SER A 441 -37.79 -6.37 -21.36
CA SER A 441 -38.64 -5.19 -21.48
C SER A 441 -37.85 -3.92 -21.12
N GLN A 442 -37.97 -2.90 -21.96
CA GLN A 442 -37.47 -1.55 -21.70
C GLN A 442 -38.15 -0.99 -20.44
N LEU A 443 -37.38 -0.82 -19.36
CA LEU A 443 -37.77 -0.05 -18.19
C LEU A 443 -36.90 1.21 -18.13
N ALA A 444 -37.58 2.34 -17.95
CA ALA A 444 -37.04 3.68 -18.07
C ALA A 444 -35.85 3.95 -17.13
N LEU A 445 -34.83 4.60 -17.68
CA LEU A 445 -33.70 5.19 -16.95
C LEU A 445 -34.19 6.36 -16.10
N SER A 446 -34.40 6.10 -14.81
CA SER A 446 -34.52 7.13 -13.77
C SER A 446 -33.12 7.65 -13.44
N SER A 447 -32.91 8.96 -13.61
CA SER A 447 -31.66 9.67 -13.32
C SER A 447 -31.35 9.65 -11.81
N ASN A 448 -30.33 8.89 -11.42
CA ASN A 448 -29.73 9.00 -10.09
C ASN A 448 -28.77 10.20 -10.00
N PRO A 449 -28.72 10.89 -8.85
CA PRO A 449 -27.92 12.10 -8.69
C PRO A 449 -26.42 11.79 -8.68
N THR A 450 -25.70 12.43 -9.59
CA THR A 450 -24.24 12.40 -9.66
C THR A 450 -23.66 13.11 -8.45
N PHE A 451 -23.11 12.37 -7.49
CA PHE A 451 -22.33 12.93 -6.38
C PHE A 451 -20.98 13.43 -6.93
N ALA A 452 -20.89 14.75 -7.14
CA ALA A 452 -19.64 15.42 -7.41
C ALA A 452 -18.77 15.47 -6.12
N PRO A 453 -17.51 15.02 -6.15
CA PRO A 453 -16.62 15.12 -5.00
C PRO A 453 -16.29 16.60 -4.70
N LYS A 454 -16.34 17.00 -3.43
CA LYS A 454 -15.82 18.30 -2.97
C LYS A 454 -14.30 18.30 -3.19
N VAL A 455 -13.83 19.16 -4.09
CA VAL A 455 -12.41 19.34 -4.35
C VAL A 455 -11.83 20.34 -3.36
N GLU A 456 -10.78 19.92 -2.66
CA GLU A 456 -10.01 20.77 -1.75
C GLU A 456 -9.02 21.63 -2.52
N LYS A 457 -8.88 22.88 -2.08
CA LYS A 457 -7.88 23.84 -2.53
C LYS A 457 -6.48 23.20 -2.52
N THR A 458 -5.98 22.89 -3.70
CA THR A 458 -4.56 22.59 -3.93
C THR A 458 -3.72 23.78 -3.46
N ALA A 459 -2.53 23.51 -2.90
CA ALA A 459 -1.50 24.52 -2.69
C ALA A 459 -1.41 25.41 -3.94
N SER A 460 -1.37 26.74 -3.74
CA SER A 460 -1.30 27.74 -4.81
C SER A 460 -0.36 27.25 -5.91
N VAL A 461 -0.89 27.14 -7.13
CA VAL A 461 -0.10 26.78 -8.31
C VAL A 461 0.98 27.83 -8.45
N ILE A 462 2.21 27.52 -8.01
CA ILE A 462 3.36 28.38 -8.26
C ILE A 462 3.72 28.12 -9.72
N PRO A 463 3.46 29.08 -10.65
CA PRO A 463 3.81 28.88 -12.04
C PRO A 463 5.31 28.68 -12.18
N PHE A 464 5.73 27.86 -13.15
CA PHE A 464 7.15 27.68 -13.46
C PHE A 464 7.68 28.86 -14.30
N ARG A 465 7.79 30.01 -13.62
CA ARG A 465 8.23 31.32 -14.13
C ARG A 465 9.76 31.42 -14.27
N LYS A 466 10.24 32.53 -14.81
CA LYS A 466 11.67 32.81 -15.02
C LYS A 466 12.52 32.57 -13.76
N GLU A 467 12.05 32.95 -12.58
CA GLU A 467 12.79 32.75 -11.34
C GLU A 467 12.96 31.26 -11.01
N VAL A 468 11.95 30.45 -11.31
CA VAL A 468 11.98 29.01 -11.09
C VAL A 468 12.94 28.36 -12.09
N TRP A 469 12.91 28.79 -13.36
CA TRP A 469 13.92 28.39 -14.33
C TRP A 469 15.35 28.73 -13.89
N ALA A 470 15.60 29.97 -13.46
CA ALA A 470 16.93 30.42 -13.00
C ALA A 470 17.44 29.59 -11.81
N LYS A 471 16.53 29.24 -10.90
CA LYS A 471 16.81 28.40 -9.73
C LYS A 471 17.24 26.97 -10.10
N TYR A 472 16.59 26.34 -11.08
CA TYR A 472 16.80 24.92 -11.37
C TYR A 472 17.68 24.65 -12.60
N LEU A 473 17.54 25.40 -13.68
CA LEU A 473 18.12 25.06 -14.99
C LEU A 473 18.92 26.21 -15.62
N GLY A 474 18.64 27.46 -15.28
CA GLY A 474 19.39 28.64 -15.73
C GLY A 474 18.51 29.78 -16.24
N ASP A 475 19.16 30.85 -16.69
CA ASP A 475 18.47 32.08 -17.13
C ASP A 475 17.76 31.85 -18.46
N VAL A 476 16.49 32.25 -18.55
CA VAL A 476 15.66 32.06 -19.75
C VAL A 476 15.54 33.29 -20.64
N GLY A 477 16.21 34.38 -20.28
CA GLY A 477 16.11 35.65 -21.00
C GLY A 477 14.82 36.39 -20.66
N GLU A 478 14.14 36.91 -21.67
CA GLU A 478 12.88 37.66 -21.48
C GLU A 478 11.71 36.71 -21.22
N GLU A 479 10.98 36.99 -20.13
CA GLU A 479 9.74 36.29 -19.79
C GLU A 479 8.55 37.03 -20.40
N PRO A 480 7.75 36.41 -21.26
CA PRO A 480 6.56 37.03 -21.81
C PRO A 480 5.55 37.31 -20.70
N PRO A 481 4.75 38.39 -20.79
CA PRO A 481 3.72 38.66 -19.80
C PRO A 481 2.68 37.52 -19.79
N LEU A 482 2.25 37.12 -18.59
CA LEU A 482 1.08 36.24 -18.45
C LEU A 482 -0.18 36.98 -18.95
N PRO A 483 -1.17 36.28 -19.52
CA PRO A 483 -2.47 36.87 -19.82
C PRO A 483 -3.08 37.50 -18.57
N PHE A 484 -3.69 38.68 -18.73
CA PHE A 484 -4.29 39.43 -17.62
C PHE A 484 -5.44 38.68 -16.93
N ASP A 485 -6.02 37.68 -17.60
CA ASP A 485 -7.11 36.84 -17.11
C ASP A 485 -6.66 35.47 -16.62
N ILE A 486 -5.36 35.26 -16.38
CA ILE A 486 -4.83 33.94 -15.96
C ILE A 486 -5.50 33.40 -14.69
N ASP A 487 -5.75 34.24 -13.68
CA ASP A 487 -6.44 33.83 -12.45
C ASP A 487 -7.86 33.33 -12.74
N LYS A 488 -8.53 33.93 -13.73
CA LYS A 488 -9.85 33.50 -14.17
C LYS A 488 -9.76 32.17 -14.91
N ILE A 489 -8.76 32.01 -15.80
CA ILE A 489 -8.53 30.75 -16.53
C ILE A 489 -8.27 29.60 -15.56
N LEU A 490 -7.41 29.81 -14.56
CA LEU A 490 -7.03 28.81 -13.56
C LEU A 490 -8.21 28.35 -12.69
N LYS A 491 -9.12 29.27 -12.36
CA LYS A 491 -10.34 28.99 -11.57
C LYS A 491 -11.52 28.46 -12.39
N ASN A 492 -11.42 28.42 -13.71
CA ASN A 492 -12.48 27.85 -14.53
C ASN A 492 -12.57 26.33 -14.35
N PRO A 493 -13.77 25.74 -14.52
CA PRO A 493 -13.91 24.29 -14.63
C PRO A 493 -13.02 23.73 -15.74
N CYS A 494 -12.37 22.60 -15.44
CA CYS A 494 -11.56 21.90 -16.41
C CYS A 494 -12.45 21.25 -17.47
N PRO A 495 -12.19 21.47 -18.78
CA PRO A 495 -12.98 20.85 -19.85
C PRO A 495 -12.76 19.35 -20.01
N PHE A 496 -11.65 18.80 -19.46
CA PHE A 496 -11.24 17.41 -19.65
C PHE A 496 -11.46 16.52 -18.42
N PHE A 497 -11.53 17.12 -17.23
CA PHE A 497 -11.63 16.41 -15.96
C PHE A 497 -12.85 16.94 -15.17
N PRO A 498 -14.03 16.30 -15.32
CA PRO A 498 -15.26 16.78 -14.72
C PRO A 498 -15.16 17.00 -13.21
N GLY A 499 -15.70 18.12 -12.75
CA GLY A 499 -15.73 18.49 -11.33
C GLY A 499 -14.42 19.04 -10.78
N ARG A 500 -13.38 19.23 -11.61
CA ARG A 500 -12.11 19.86 -11.20
C ARG A 500 -11.89 21.20 -11.88
N MET A 501 -11.06 22.06 -11.29
CA MET A 501 -10.62 23.33 -11.86
C MET A 501 -9.38 23.14 -12.74
N VAL A 502 -9.09 24.13 -13.60
CA VAL A 502 -7.89 24.12 -14.44
C VAL A 502 -6.62 24.07 -13.58
N GLU A 503 -6.55 24.86 -12.50
CA GLU A 503 -5.37 24.89 -11.61
C GLU A 503 -5.03 23.53 -10.98
N GLU A 504 -6.04 22.73 -10.66
CA GLU A 504 -5.90 21.40 -10.06
C GLU A 504 -5.40 20.37 -11.08
N THR A 505 -5.69 20.58 -12.36
CA THR A 505 -5.52 19.59 -13.42
C THR A 505 -4.41 19.93 -14.41
N HIS A 506 -3.99 21.19 -14.45
CA HIS A 506 -3.00 21.71 -15.39
C HIS A 506 -1.78 22.31 -14.67
N LEU A 507 -0.61 22.06 -15.25
CA LEU A 507 0.62 22.75 -14.94
C LEU A 507 0.72 24.02 -15.80
N LEU A 508 0.86 25.18 -15.15
CA LEU A 508 1.21 26.45 -15.80
C LEU A 508 2.73 26.58 -15.86
N ALA A 509 3.29 26.53 -17.08
CA ALA A 509 4.73 26.53 -17.29
C ALA A 509 5.16 27.51 -18.40
N LEU A 510 6.30 28.17 -18.19
CA LEU A 510 7.00 28.93 -19.22
C LEU A 510 7.81 27.96 -20.09
N ILE A 511 7.63 28.04 -21.41
CA ILE A 511 8.45 27.34 -22.40
C ILE A 511 9.42 28.37 -23.00
N PRO A 512 10.69 28.39 -22.58
CA PRO A 512 11.60 29.49 -22.91
C PRO A 512 12.30 29.27 -24.25
N LYS A 513 12.48 30.35 -25.02
CA LYS A 513 13.22 30.33 -26.29
C LYS A 513 14.65 29.85 -26.12
N THR A 514 15.29 30.32 -25.06
CA THR A 514 16.68 30.03 -24.74
C THR A 514 16.83 29.72 -23.26
N VAL A 515 17.84 28.93 -22.91
CA VAL A 515 18.33 28.80 -21.53
C VAL A 515 19.83 29.08 -21.55
N ASN A 516 20.30 29.99 -20.70
CA ASN A 516 21.65 30.54 -20.69
C ASN A 516 22.11 30.99 -22.10
N GLY A 517 21.24 31.67 -22.84
CA GLY A 517 21.49 32.16 -24.21
C GLY A 517 21.51 31.10 -25.31
N LYS A 518 21.39 29.81 -24.98
CA LYS A 518 21.34 28.70 -25.96
C LYS A 518 19.89 28.33 -26.29
N PRO A 519 19.52 28.12 -27.57
CA PRO A 519 18.16 27.74 -27.94
C PRO A 519 17.70 26.45 -27.25
N LEU A 520 16.47 26.46 -26.72
CA LEU A 520 15.91 25.28 -26.06
C LEU A 520 15.45 24.25 -27.10
N VAL A 521 16.04 23.06 -27.03
CA VAL A 521 15.69 21.87 -27.84
C VAL A 521 15.74 20.64 -26.92
N PRO A 522 15.10 19.51 -27.30
CA PRO A 522 15.04 18.32 -26.43
C PRO A 522 16.40 17.83 -25.93
N SER A 523 17.41 17.76 -26.80
CA SER A 523 18.75 17.34 -26.41
C SER A 523 19.39 18.27 -25.38
N TYR A 524 19.26 19.59 -25.56
CA TYR A 524 19.79 20.57 -24.61
C TYR A 524 19.05 20.54 -23.27
N LEU A 525 17.72 20.34 -23.28
CA LEU A 525 16.94 20.10 -22.06
C LEU A 525 17.46 18.88 -21.30
N GLY A 526 17.75 17.78 -22.00
CA GLY A 526 18.33 16.57 -21.43
C GLY A 526 19.65 16.81 -20.69
N GLU A 527 20.52 17.65 -21.26
CA GLU A 527 21.78 18.03 -20.63
C GLU A 527 21.60 18.90 -19.38
N LEU A 528 20.63 19.82 -19.41
CA LEU A 528 20.32 20.68 -18.26
C LEU A 528 19.81 19.87 -17.06
N VAL A 529 18.95 18.87 -17.28
CA VAL A 529 18.33 18.09 -16.19
C VAL A 529 19.25 17.03 -15.59
N LYS A 530 20.34 16.65 -16.29
CA LYS A 530 21.43 15.81 -15.76
C LYS A 530 22.24 16.53 -14.70
N ASN A 531 22.37 17.85 -14.80
CA ASN A 531 23.15 18.68 -13.88
C ASN A 531 22.35 19.92 -13.47
N PRO A 532 21.18 19.76 -12.81
CA PRO A 532 20.36 20.90 -12.45
C PRO A 532 21.07 21.71 -11.36
N ARG A 533 20.89 23.03 -11.35
CA ARG A 533 21.46 23.95 -10.35
C ARG A 533 20.95 23.64 -8.94
N GLN A 534 19.71 23.16 -8.85
CA GLN A 534 19.07 22.68 -7.62
C GLN A 534 18.14 21.51 -7.94
N GLY A 535 17.71 20.75 -6.93
CA GLY A 535 16.85 19.58 -7.12
C GLY A 535 17.68 18.32 -7.33
N GLN A 536 17.04 17.20 -7.65
CA GLN A 536 17.79 15.96 -7.91
C GLN A 536 18.01 15.80 -9.42
N PRO A 537 19.24 15.47 -9.82
CA PRO A 537 19.55 15.06 -11.18
C PRO A 537 18.57 14.02 -11.71
N THR A 538 18.25 14.14 -12.99
CA THR A 538 17.49 13.16 -13.74
C THR A 538 18.01 13.12 -15.17
N LYS A 539 17.37 12.36 -16.04
CA LYS A 539 17.80 12.19 -17.43
C LYS A 539 16.63 11.72 -18.28
N TYR A 540 16.87 11.70 -19.58
CA TYR A 540 16.12 10.83 -20.46
C TYR A 540 16.52 9.37 -20.22
N SER A 541 15.62 8.43 -20.49
CA SER A 541 15.94 7.00 -20.46
C SER A 541 16.90 6.64 -21.60
N TYR A 542 17.61 5.51 -21.49
CA TYR A 542 18.68 5.13 -22.44
C TYR A 542 18.20 5.07 -23.91
N GLN A 543 16.98 4.59 -24.16
CA GLN A 543 16.40 4.53 -25.49
C GLN A 543 16.17 5.93 -26.08
N SER A 544 15.82 6.89 -25.22
CA SER A 544 15.57 8.26 -25.58
C SER A 544 16.86 9.02 -25.85
N ASP A 545 17.90 8.76 -25.06
CA ASP A 545 19.23 9.32 -25.34
C ASP A 545 19.66 8.96 -26.76
N GLN A 546 19.47 7.72 -27.23
CA GLN A 546 19.80 7.36 -28.62
C GLN A 546 19.00 8.17 -29.65
N ILE A 547 17.68 8.31 -29.45
CA ILE A 547 16.80 9.03 -30.36
C ILE A 547 17.13 10.53 -30.40
N LEU A 548 17.53 11.10 -29.26
CA LEU A 548 17.81 12.53 -29.11
C LEU A 548 19.29 12.88 -29.39
N SER A 549 20.22 11.93 -29.23
CA SER A 549 21.66 12.12 -29.43
C SER A 549 22.09 11.88 -30.87
N LEU A 550 21.39 11.00 -31.58
CA LEU A 550 21.74 10.73 -32.96
C LEU A 550 21.42 11.99 -33.75
N THR A 551 22.45 12.52 -34.40
CA THR A 551 22.40 13.45 -35.54
C THR A 551 21.61 12.79 -36.68
N HIS A 552 20.34 12.49 -36.45
CA HIS A 552 19.47 11.90 -37.44
C HIS A 552 19.45 12.88 -38.61
N PRO A 553 19.57 12.38 -39.84
CA PRO A 553 19.50 13.24 -40.99
C PRO A 553 18.20 14.06 -40.92
N LYS A 554 18.31 15.39 -41.01
CA LYS A 554 17.15 16.31 -40.99
C LYS A 554 16.05 15.90 -42.00
N HIS A 555 16.40 15.10 -43.01
CA HIS A 555 15.47 14.54 -43.99
C HIS A 555 14.61 13.36 -43.49
N LEU A 556 14.57 13.05 -42.19
CA LEU A 556 13.70 12.00 -41.62
C LEU A 556 12.44 12.50 -40.89
N TYR A 557 12.26 13.82 -40.73
CA TYR A 557 11.11 14.39 -40.01
C TYR A 557 10.32 15.40 -40.83
N GLU A 558 9.01 15.18 -40.95
CA GLU A 558 8.07 16.12 -41.58
C GLU A 558 7.95 17.41 -40.76
N LYS A 559 7.89 17.26 -39.44
CA LYS A 559 8.02 18.35 -38.47
C LYS A 559 9.22 18.04 -37.61
N ASP A 560 10.29 18.82 -37.78
CA ASP A 560 11.53 18.65 -37.01
C ASP A 560 11.25 18.82 -35.50
N PRO A 561 11.22 17.71 -34.71
CA PRO A 561 10.96 17.78 -33.27
C PRO A 561 12.07 18.49 -32.49
N PHE A 562 13.20 18.73 -33.17
CA PHE A 562 14.39 19.38 -32.64
C PHE A 562 14.48 20.84 -33.07
N LYS A 563 13.47 21.35 -33.79
CA LYS A 563 13.45 22.76 -34.17
C LYS A 563 13.36 23.63 -32.92
N PRO A 564 14.31 24.57 -32.73
CA PRO A 564 14.21 25.51 -31.63
C PRO A 564 12.91 26.30 -31.71
N ILE A 565 12.27 26.49 -30.56
CA ILE A 565 11.10 27.36 -30.48
C ILE A 565 11.51 28.80 -30.81
N LYS A 566 10.63 29.54 -31.49
CA LYS A 566 10.97 30.89 -32.00
C LYS A 566 10.92 31.96 -30.93
N ASN A 567 9.95 31.84 -30.02
CA ASN A 567 9.64 32.79 -28.95
C ASN A 567 9.41 32.02 -27.65
N SER A 568 9.63 32.67 -26.51
CA SER A 568 9.18 32.16 -25.22
C SER A 568 7.66 32.33 -25.12
N TYR A 569 6.96 31.38 -24.52
CA TYR A 569 5.49 31.46 -24.32
C TYR A 569 5.04 30.66 -23.11
N TRP A 570 3.84 30.99 -22.63
CA TRP A 570 3.19 30.28 -21.54
C TRP A 570 2.31 29.15 -22.06
N ILE A 571 2.28 28.03 -21.34
CA ILE A 571 1.32 26.94 -21.59
C ILE A 571 0.63 26.47 -20.32
N LEU A 572 -0.59 25.98 -20.49
CA LEU A 572 -1.27 25.11 -19.54
C LEU A 572 -1.25 23.69 -20.08
N MET A 573 -0.47 22.80 -19.47
CA MET A 573 -0.40 21.39 -19.83
C MET A 573 -1.16 20.53 -18.83
N THR A 574 -1.98 19.57 -19.30
CA THR A 574 -2.62 18.61 -18.39
C THR A 574 -1.59 17.76 -17.63
N ARG A 575 -1.85 17.48 -16.34
CA ARG A 575 -1.00 16.61 -15.51
C ARG A 575 -1.17 15.11 -15.79
N ASP A 576 -2.20 14.75 -16.54
CA ASP A 576 -2.51 13.38 -16.96
C ASP A 576 -3.05 13.40 -18.40
N VAL A 577 -3.18 12.23 -19.02
CA VAL A 577 -3.83 12.07 -20.32
C VAL A 577 -5.35 12.28 -20.18
N ILE A 578 -5.98 12.77 -21.25
CA ILE A 578 -7.43 12.99 -21.30
C ILE A 578 -8.17 11.66 -21.12
N SER A 579 -9.21 11.67 -20.29
CA SER A 579 -10.04 10.47 -20.07
C SER A 579 -10.64 9.95 -21.38
N GLY A 580 -10.58 8.65 -21.59
CA GLY A 580 -11.04 8.01 -22.83
C GLY A 580 -10.11 8.18 -24.04
N SER A 581 -8.96 8.86 -23.91
CA SER A 581 -7.98 8.95 -25.00
C SER A 581 -7.12 7.69 -25.16
N ARG A 582 -6.97 6.88 -24.11
CA ARG A 582 -6.24 5.61 -24.18
C ARG A 582 -6.95 4.61 -25.09
N ASN A 583 -6.20 3.67 -25.66
CA ASN A 583 -6.72 2.61 -26.56
C ASN A 583 -7.38 3.17 -27.83
N LYS A 584 -6.93 4.34 -28.29
CA LYS A 584 -7.40 4.97 -29.52
C LYS A 584 -6.23 5.20 -30.47
N SER A 585 -6.52 5.23 -31.76
CA SER A 585 -5.57 5.69 -32.77
C SER A 585 -5.22 7.16 -32.54
N TYR A 586 -4.12 7.64 -33.12
CA TYR A 586 -3.76 9.05 -33.01
C TYR A 586 -4.84 9.98 -33.59
N ASP A 587 -5.45 9.61 -34.72
CA ASP A 587 -6.50 10.42 -35.34
C ASP A 587 -7.77 10.47 -34.47
N GLU A 588 -8.16 9.34 -33.87
CA GLU A 588 -9.29 9.30 -32.92
C GLU A 588 -9.00 10.12 -31.66
N GLN A 589 -7.76 10.13 -31.20
CA GLN A 589 -7.31 10.96 -30.08
C GLN A 589 -7.40 12.45 -30.44
N VAL A 590 -6.86 12.86 -31.58
CA VAL A 590 -6.94 14.24 -32.07
C VAL A 590 -8.40 14.66 -32.27
N GLN A 591 -9.24 13.78 -32.80
CA GLN A 591 -10.67 14.04 -32.99
C GLN A 591 -11.39 14.21 -31.65
N LEU A 592 -11.12 13.37 -30.65
CA LEU A 592 -11.64 13.53 -29.29
C LEU A 592 -11.26 14.90 -28.71
N LEU A 593 -10.01 15.34 -28.88
CA LEU A 593 -9.58 16.66 -28.42
C LEU A 593 -10.34 17.80 -29.14
N LYS A 594 -10.54 17.70 -30.45
CA LYS A 594 -11.33 18.67 -31.23
C LYS A 594 -12.77 18.79 -30.73
N GLU A 595 -13.41 17.66 -30.46
CA GLU A 595 -14.78 17.61 -29.92
C GLU A 595 -14.86 18.26 -28.53
N LEU A 596 -13.91 17.95 -27.65
CA LEU A 596 -13.83 18.54 -26.31
C LEU A 596 -13.56 20.05 -26.37
N ASN A 597 -12.68 20.50 -27.27
CA ASN A 597 -12.42 21.91 -27.53
C ASN A 597 -13.68 22.64 -28.01
N GLN A 598 -14.39 22.08 -29.00
CA GLN A 598 -15.61 22.65 -29.54
C GLN A 598 -16.69 22.77 -28.46
N LYS A 599 -16.88 21.69 -27.68
CA LYS A 599 -17.86 21.64 -26.59
C LYS A 599 -17.58 22.66 -25.50
N ALA A 600 -16.32 22.85 -25.13
CA ALA A 600 -15.94 23.77 -24.07
C ALA A 600 -15.58 25.19 -24.56
N GLN A 601 -15.62 25.44 -25.87
CA GLN A 601 -15.20 26.70 -26.50
C GLN A 601 -13.78 27.12 -26.07
N VAL A 602 -12.87 26.16 -26.07
CA VAL A 602 -11.44 26.35 -25.73
C VAL A 602 -10.56 25.88 -26.88
N SER A 603 -9.29 26.26 -26.84
CA SER A 603 -8.31 25.91 -27.87
C SER A 603 -7.10 25.22 -27.23
N TYR A 604 -7.23 23.92 -26.99
CA TYR A 604 -6.11 23.05 -26.62
C TYR A 604 -5.59 22.30 -27.84
N GLU A 605 -4.31 21.96 -27.83
CA GLU A 605 -3.65 21.18 -28.87
C GLU A 605 -2.85 20.01 -28.26
N VAL A 606 -2.44 19.07 -29.11
CA VAL A 606 -1.53 18.00 -28.72
C VAL A 606 -0.13 18.61 -28.52
N PRO A 607 0.59 18.33 -27.42
CA PRO A 607 1.87 18.98 -27.12
C PRO A 607 2.94 18.63 -28.15
N LEU A 608 3.92 19.54 -28.31
CA LEU A 608 5.24 19.20 -28.84
C LEU A 608 6.01 18.33 -27.84
N VAL A 609 6.99 17.56 -28.33
CA VAL A 609 7.93 16.81 -27.49
C VAL A 609 8.63 17.72 -26.50
N ILE A 610 9.08 18.90 -26.94
CA ILE A 610 9.76 19.86 -26.06
C ILE A 610 8.85 20.43 -24.99
N GLU A 611 7.57 20.69 -25.30
CA GLU A 611 6.58 21.19 -24.33
C GLU A 611 6.31 20.14 -23.26
N ALA A 612 6.01 18.90 -23.69
CA ALA A 612 5.75 17.79 -22.79
C ALA A 612 6.95 17.48 -21.89
N ALA A 613 8.13 17.29 -22.49
CA ALA A 613 9.33 16.96 -21.72
C ALA A 613 9.71 18.08 -20.74
N THR A 614 9.58 19.35 -21.14
CA THR A 614 9.81 20.49 -20.25
C THR A 614 8.89 20.42 -19.05
N CYS A 615 7.58 20.33 -19.25
CA CYS A 615 6.59 20.25 -18.16
C CYS A 615 6.84 19.08 -17.20
N VAL A 616 7.20 17.90 -17.74
CA VAL A 616 7.47 16.72 -16.91
C VAL A 616 8.71 16.91 -16.04
N PHE A 617 9.81 17.43 -16.60
CA PHE A 617 11.03 17.63 -15.83
C PHE A 617 10.91 18.77 -14.81
N VAL A 618 10.28 19.89 -15.19
CA VAL A 618 10.17 21.04 -14.29
C VAL A 618 9.30 20.73 -13.07
N GLU A 619 8.19 19.98 -13.25
CA GLU A 619 7.39 19.46 -12.13
C GLU A 619 8.27 18.59 -11.21
N TYR A 620 9.04 17.65 -11.76
CA TYR A 620 9.90 16.77 -10.96
C TYR A 620 11.01 17.49 -10.20
N LEU A 621 11.61 18.52 -10.81
CA LEU A 621 12.65 19.31 -10.17
C LEU A 621 12.07 20.14 -9.02
N GLN A 622 10.86 20.67 -9.18
CA GLN A 622 10.20 21.51 -8.19
C GLN A 622 9.57 20.72 -7.05
N THR A 623 8.75 19.72 -7.37
CA THR A 623 7.85 19.05 -6.41
C THR A 623 8.29 17.63 -6.08
N ARG A 624 9.25 17.07 -6.84
CA ARG A 624 9.62 15.64 -6.82
C ARG A 624 8.55 14.71 -7.36
N ASN A 625 7.43 15.24 -7.88
CA ASN A 625 6.40 14.43 -8.52
C ASN A 625 6.79 14.08 -9.94
N ARG A 626 6.50 12.86 -10.36
CA ARG A 626 6.66 12.42 -11.76
C ARG A 626 5.30 12.50 -12.44
N LEU A 627 5.20 13.28 -13.51
CA LEU A 627 4.05 13.21 -14.41
C LEU A 627 4.25 12.08 -15.40
N TYR A 628 3.15 11.48 -15.87
CA TYR A 628 3.19 10.40 -16.86
C TYR A 628 4.10 9.23 -16.40
N ILE A 629 3.78 8.67 -15.24
CA ILE A 629 4.61 7.67 -14.54
C ILE A 629 4.70 6.32 -15.26
N ASP A 630 5.63 5.48 -14.81
CA ASP A 630 5.84 4.11 -15.29
C ASP A 630 4.88 3.07 -14.70
N TYR A 631 4.11 3.44 -13.68
CA TYR A 631 3.10 2.56 -13.12
C TYR A 631 1.81 3.28 -12.64
N PRO A 632 0.70 3.17 -13.40
CA PRO A 632 0.60 2.51 -14.70
C PRO A 632 1.44 3.24 -15.75
N HIS A 633 2.04 2.49 -16.69
CA HIS A 633 2.77 3.08 -17.82
C HIS A 633 1.86 4.10 -18.52
N THR A 634 2.26 5.37 -18.46
CA THR A 634 1.48 6.46 -19.01
C THR A 634 2.37 7.27 -19.93
N TYR A 635 1.91 7.44 -21.17
CA TYR A 635 2.55 8.24 -22.20
C TYR A 635 1.54 9.24 -22.77
N THR A 636 1.97 10.48 -22.99
CA THR A 636 1.28 11.39 -23.89
C THR A 636 1.88 11.31 -25.28
N ARG A 637 1.04 11.22 -26.31
CA ARG A 637 1.47 11.45 -27.69
C ARG A 637 1.76 12.93 -27.91
N CYS A 638 2.66 13.20 -28.84
CA CYS A 638 3.08 14.52 -29.27
C CYS A 638 2.74 14.74 -30.75
N GLN A 639 2.59 15.99 -31.14
CA GLN A 639 2.27 16.37 -32.52
C GLN A 639 3.44 16.23 -33.50
N ASP A 640 4.64 16.04 -32.98
CA ASP A 640 5.83 15.76 -33.77
C ASP A 640 5.79 14.35 -34.36
N SER A 641 6.25 14.22 -35.60
CA SER A 641 6.25 12.97 -36.35
C SER A 641 7.46 12.81 -37.26
N THR A 642 7.79 11.56 -37.57
CA THR A 642 8.69 11.23 -38.69
C THR A 642 8.00 11.53 -40.04
N TYR A 643 8.75 11.53 -41.16
CA TYR A 643 8.14 11.58 -42.50
C TYR A 643 7.21 10.41 -42.80
N SER A 644 7.37 9.28 -42.11
CA SER A 644 6.46 8.14 -42.20
C SER A 644 5.18 8.30 -41.35
N GLY A 645 4.95 9.47 -40.75
CA GLY A 645 3.78 9.75 -39.92
C GLY A 645 3.84 9.14 -38.52
N ILE A 646 4.98 8.58 -38.10
CA ILE A 646 5.11 7.98 -36.78
C ILE A 646 5.22 9.09 -35.74
N THR A 647 4.24 9.17 -34.84
CA THR A 647 4.19 10.16 -33.77
C THR A 647 5.16 9.84 -32.64
N PHE A 648 5.67 10.88 -31.99
CA PHE A 648 6.45 10.73 -30.77
C PHE A 648 5.56 10.61 -29.53
N VAL A 649 6.07 9.93 -28.51
CA VAL A 649 5.47 9.85 -27.18
C VAL A 649 6.46 10.30 -26.11
N VAL A 650 5.93 10.94 -25.06
CA VAL A 650 6.67 11.36 -23.86
C VAL A 650 5.97 10.79 -22.63
N GLY A 651 6.69 10.12 -21.74
CA GLY A 651 6.14 9.60 -20.50
C GLY A 651 6.97 8.47 -19.92
N ASP A 652 6.30 7.55 -19.20
CA ASP A 652 6.94 6.41 -18.52
C ASP A 652 8.11 6.84 -17.65
N PHE A 653 7.88 7.93 -16.92
CA PHE A 653 8.92 8.55 -16.10
C PHE A 653 9.14 7.72 -14.85
N SER A 654 10.32 7.11 -14.76
CA SER A 654 10.77 6.25 -13.65
C SER A 654 12.07 6.78 -13.02
N ASP A 655 12.68 5.99 -12.13
CA ASP A 655 14.06 6.22 -11.67
C ASP A 655 15.09 6.11 -12.82
N GLY A 656 14.75 5.40 -13.91
CA GLY A 656 15.58 5.26 -15.10
C GLY A 656 15.62 6.50 -16.00
N GLY A 657 14.73 7.47 -15.77
CA GLY A 657 14.61 8.69 -16.57
C GLY A 657 13.26 8.80 -17.30
N LEU A 658 13.08 9.91 -18.00
CA LEU A 658 11.91 10.18 -18.84
C LEU A 658 12.07 9.51 -20.20
N THR A 659 11.06 8.77 -20.64
CA THR A 659 11.09 8.13 -21.97
C THR A 659 10.45 9.04 -23.01
N VAL A 660 11.24 9.39 -24.02
CA VAL A 660 10.86 9.95 -25.32
C VAL A 660 11.16 8.91 -26.40
N ARG A 661 10.15 8.46 -27.15
CA ARG A 661 10.37 7.51 -28.25
C ARG A 661 9.37 7.65 -29.38
N GLN A 662 9.67 7.05 -30.52
CA GLN A 662 8.73 6.87 -31.61
C GLN A 662 7.67 5.84 -31.21
N ASN A 663 6.41 6.11 -31.51
CA ASN A 663 5.33 5.17 -31.26
C ASN A 663 5.36 4.05 -32.31
N SER A 664 5.84 2.86 -31.94
CA SER A 664 6.01 1.76 -32.89
C SER A 664 4.71 1.04 -33.28
N ILE A 665 3.62 1.19 -32.51
CA ILE A 665 2.34 0.49 -32.73
C ILE A 665 1.18 1.36 -32.22
N ASP A 666 0.15 1.56 -33.04
CA ASP A 666 -1.12 2.11 -32.59
C ASP A 666 -1.90 1.07 -31.76
N GLY A 667 -2.16 1.36 -30.48
CA GLY A 667 -3.08 0.54 -29.68
C GLY A 667 -2.57 0.01 -28.34
N GLY A 668 -1.42 0.44 -27.84
CA GLY A 668 -1.02 0.10 -26.47
C GLY A 668 -1.86 0.83 -25.41
N ASN A 669 -2.31 0.13 -24.36
CA ASN A 669 -3.10 0.70 -23.26
C ASN A 669 -2.40 1.81 -22.46
N ALA A 670 -1.10 2.00 -22.68
CA ALA A 670 -0.29 3.02 -22.04
C ALA A 670 -0.34 4.39 -22.75
N TYR A 671 -0.80 4.47 -24.01
CA TYR A 671 -0.72 5.69 -24.82
C TYR A 671 -2.03 6.46 -24.81
N GLY A 672 -2.02 7.67 -24.25
CA GLY A 672 -3.09 8.66 -24.39
C GLY A 672 -2.55 9.97 -24.97
N ILE A 673 -3.36 11.02 -24.88
CA ILE A 673 -2.93 12.40 -25.16
C ILE A 673 -3.19 13.25 -23.92
N GLY A 674 -2.13 13.81 -23.36
CA GLY A 674 -2.23 15.09 -22.66
C GLY A 674 -2.43 16.20 -23.69
N CYS A 675 -2.83 17.37 -23.23
CA CYS A 675 -3.03 18.53 -24.10
C CYS A 675 -2.43 19.79 -23.48
N VAL A 676 -2.16 20.75 -24.36
CA VAL A 676 -1.61 22.06 -23.99
C VAL A 676 -2.50 23.17 -24.52
N ARG A 677 -2.67 24.23 -23.74
CA ARG A 677 -3.23 25.50 -24.22
C ARG A 677 -2.13 26.55 -24.16
N LYS A 678 -1.77 27.09 -25.32
CA LYS A 678 -0.88 28.25 -25.43
C LYS A 678 -1.62 29.49 -24.96
N LEU A 679 -0.92 30.31 -24.17
CA LEU A 679 -1.45 31.48 -23.49
C LEU A 679 -0.88 32.78 -24.08
#